data_AF-A0A4Q6B3T3-F1
#
_entry.id   AF-A0A4Q6B3T3-F1
#
_cell.length_a   1.000
_cell.length_b   1.000
_cell.length_c   1.000
_cell.angle_alpha   90.00
_cell.angle_beta   90.00
_cell.angle_gamma   90.00
#
_symmetry.space_group_name_H-M   'P 1'
#
loop_
_entity.id
_entity.type
_entity.pdbx_description
1 polymer ?
#
loop_
_entity_poly.entity_id
_entity_poly.type
_entity_poly.pdbx_seq_one_letter_code
_entity_poly.pdbx_strand_id
1 'polypeptide(L)'
;MPKGNPYDSLLLRDGTSQQKRQATVLLNPSFAQADERSLEDLFRFAQQYAASVQFYPLAGATTDWTAFFQQVKVEDLPLLESKNDFDPHLALYLAFLRLFAHAQEDLNKFTQRHLDFYYHNVLGLNLQAGVADSVHLVFQLAKNAAEDLLPKGELLQAGKRDGVPIHYQLDEDVVLNKTLVTDLRTVHRSPGRPDVLSVATVSNSADGVGGKLKPHAPYWDAFGLRHIPPADAKMSKIGFAFASSLLLLKEGARTITLTLSLGGLTENIAQTVRRLSLLPRFELFYTGEKAWQQPVADAGVSYGAYNAAAQSQDLVLTIALDAAEPSVVPYQAAVHGGAYATDHPVLQVLVDTTKPGNLFPVLKGAQLLNCTARVAVSGITSLELENDQGVLNAKKPFQPFGATPKKGSSFYVSYDELMLKKITDFQFQVTWLDPPSRFATHYAGYETKISDNDFFKAGYTLKDGTRGTTELFLDSASGTINWPHTSISFNWGLVQSRFLLSPYVSHLQLYSNPNFGAAAFGKSALQGIRISSPAVLAPPAKGFIRFELQQGFLQDEFSRVYTAAVLKKVWDDTIVLPKEPYLPTVKTISFSYSAEETAGNPTQDSFVSFTQKRLQFFHLGVFGQAEQHGYLKEEVAKRFGSVAGFKKTIALLPDYDAAGELYIGLQNAEPGQSVSFLFALADGSANPDKDPIPVSIAFLCRNEWRKLSGNEILKDETAGLQQSGIIRLVIPDEATNDNTLLEAGKYWLKLSVPSDTDAVSLFHQVIPQAGKASFVATDRSAPANLLPAETITKMVAKPATVKSLAQPYASFGG
;
A
#
# COMPACT_ATOMS: atom_id res chain seq x y z
N MET A 1 -33.37 -18.68 -36.59
CA MET A 1 -32.30 -18.30 -35.64
C MET A 1 -32.53 -16.85 -35.23
N PRO A 2 -32.37 -16.49 -33.95
CA PRO A 2 -32.71 -15.16 -33.46
C PRO A 2 -31.71 -14.12 -33.99
N LYS A 3 -32.24 -12.94 -34.37
CA LYS A 3 -31.47 -11.78 -34.79
C LYS A 3 -30.66 -11.27 -33.59
N GLY A 4 -29.35 -11.48 -33.61
CA GLY A 4 -28.42 -10.82 -32.70
C GLY A 4 -28.40 -9.31 -32.98
N ASN A 5 -28.38 -8.54 -31.91
CA ASN A 5 -28.34 -7.07 -31.93
C ASN A 5 -26.97 -6.61 -32.48
N PRO A 6 -26.90 -5.78 -33.54
CA PRO A 6 -25.65 -5.48 -34.24
C PRO A 6 -24.75 -4.42 -33.56
N TYR A 7 -24.88 -4.18 -32.25
CA TYR A 7 -24.20 -3.07 -31.56
C TYR A 7 -23.08 -3.47 -30.59
N ASP A 8 -22.62 -4.72 -30.60
CA ASP A 8 -21.59 -5.20 -29.66
C ASP A 8 -20.13 -5.13 -30.18
N SER A 9 -19.82 -4.28 -31.16
CA SER A 9 -18.41 -4.00 -31.53
C SER A 9 -18.12 -2.50 -31.61
N LEU A 10 -17.70 -1.93 -30.49
CA LEU A 10 -17.12 -0.58 -30.41
C LEU A 10 -15.64 -0.62 -30.80
N LEU A 11 -15.34 -0.82 -32.08
CA LEU A 11 -13.99 -0.64 -32.64
C LEU A 11 -14.11 0.10 -33.98
N LEU A 12 -13.40 1.22 -34.06
CA LEU A 12 -13.59 2.37 -34.94
C LEU A 12 -14.93 3.10 -34.79
N ARG A 13 -14.85 4.34 -34.31
CA ARG A 13 -15.89 5.35 -34.52
C ARG A 13 -15.78 5.82 -35.97
N ASP A 14 -16.15 4.97 -36.94
CA ASP A 14 -16.56 5.48 -38.23
C ASP A 14 -17.96 6.06 -38.04
N GLY A 15 -18.00 7.31 -37.55
CA GLY A 15 -19.18 8.14 -37.68
C GLY A 15 -19.59 8.09 -39.16
N THR A 16 -20.61 7.28 -39.46
CA THR A 16 -21.19 7.17 -40.80
C THR A 16 -21.90 8.49 -41.08
N SER A 17 -21.11 9.50 -41.42
CA SER A 17 -21.60 10.84 -41.73
C SER A 17 -22.67 10.70 -42.81
N GLN A 18 -23.71 11.54 -42.74
CA GLN A 18 -24.79 11.55 -43.72
C GLN A 18 -24.26 11.66 -45.16
N GLN A 19 -23.13 12.34 -45.34
CA GLN A 19 -22.40 12.46 -46.60
C GLN A 19 -21.81 11.13 -47.09
N LYS A 20 -21.20 10.31 -46.21
CA LYS A 20 -20.69 8.99 -46.60
C LYS A 20 -21.83 8.03 -46.98
N ARG A 21 -22.98 8.08 -46.30
CA ARG A 21 -24.16 7.29 -46.69
C ARG A 21 -24.72 7.72 -48.05
N GLN A 22 -24.78 9.03 -48.31
CA GLN A 22 -25.17 9.54 -49.62
C GLN A 22 -24.19 9.07 -50.70
N ALA A 23 -22.88 9.09 -50.45
CA ALA A 23 -21.89 8.58 -51.41
C ALA A 23 -22.08 7.09 -51.70
N THR A 24 -22.31 6.23 -50.69
CA THR A 24 -22.54 4.80 -50.90
C THR A 24 -23.81 4.51 -51.71
N VAL A 25 -24.86 5.32 -51.53
CA VAL A 25 -26.11 5.21 -52.30
C VAL A 25 -25.93 5.73 -53.73
N LEU A 26 -25.24 6.86 -53.92
CA LEU A 26 -25.01 7.48 -55.23
C LEU A 26 -24.01 6.71 -56.10
N LEU A 27 -23.07 5.99 -55.47
CA LEU A 27 -22.12 5.10 -56.15
C LEU A 27 -22.69 3.70 -56.38
N ASN A 28 -23.92 3.42 -55.92
CA ASN A 28 -24.56 2.16 -56.21
C ASN A 28 -24.92 2.11 -57.70
N PRO A 29 -24.52 1.08 -58.47
CA PRO A 29 -24.71 1.06 -59.91
C PRO A 29 -26.19 0.93 -60.30
N SER A 30 -27.01 0.46 -59.38
CA SER A 30 -28.46 0.35 -59.49
C SER A 30 -29.20 1.66 -59.15
N PHE A 31 -28.49 2.72 -58.72
CA PHE A 31 -29.11 3.99 -58.33
C PHE A 31 -29.71 4.75 -59.52
N ALA A 32 -29.06 4.70 -60.69
CA ALA A 32 -29.55 5.26 -61.93
C ALA A 32 -29.38 4.19 -63.02
N GLN A 33 -30.48 3.67 -63.53
CA GLN A 33 -30.44 2.72 -64.64
C GLN A 33 -30.59 3.48 -65.96
N ALA A 34 -29.97 2.97 -67.03
CA ALA A 34 -30.08 3.59 -68.35
C ALA A 34 -31.47 3.38 -68.97
N ASP A 35 -32.16 2.29 -68.60
CA ASP A 35 -33.55 2.01 -68.93
C ASP A 35 -34.27 1.43 -67.71
N GLU A 36 -35.05 2.28 -67.03
CA GLU A 36 -35.82 1.97 -65.82
C GLU A 36 -37.21 1.39 -66.10
N ARG A 37 -37.59 1.23 -67.38
CA ARG A 37 -38.95 0.79 -67.74
C ARG A 37 -39.19 -0.62 -67.23
N SER A 38 -40.19 -0.79 -66.38
CA SER A 38 -40.62 -2.11 -65.95
C SER A 38 -41.33 -2.86 -67.10
N LEU A 39 -41.54 -4.16 -66.92
CA LEU A 39 -42.35 -4.96 -67.85
C LEU A 39 -43.75 -4.33 -68.04
N GLU A 40 -44.34 -3.79 -66.96
CA GLU A 40 -45.62 -3.10 -66.98
C GLU A 40 -45.56 -1.81 -67.83
N ASP A 41 -44.48 -1.03 -67.72
CA ASP A 41 -44.30 0.20 -68.49
C ASP A 41 -44.13 -0.09 -69.99
N LEU A 42 -43.37 -1.12 -70.33
CA LEU A 42 -43.20 -1.58 -71.72
C LEU A 42 -44.52 -2.09 -72.32
N PHE A 43 -45.34 -2.76 -71.51
CA PHE A 43 -46.66 -3.23 -71.93
C PHE A 43 -47.65 -2.07 -72.10
N ARG A 44 -47.68 -1.11 -71.16
CA ARG A 44 -48.49 0.11 -71.26
C ARG A 44 -48.10 0.96 -72.47
N PHE A 45 -46.80 1.08 -72.73
CA PHE A 45 -46.29 1.77 -73.91
C PHE A 45 -46.84 1.13 -75.20
N ALA A 46 -46.80 -0.20 -75.30
CA ALA A 46 -47.33 -0.90 -76.47
C ALA A 46 -48.85 -0.78 -76.60
N GLN A 47 -49.60 -0.82 -75.48
CA GLN A 47 -51.04 -0.54 -75.46
C GLN A 47 -51.37 0.84 -76.05
N GLN A 48 -50.62 1.87 -75.66
CA GLN A 48 -50.82 3.23 -76.18
C GLN A 48 -50.40 3.34 -77.64
N TYR A 49 -49.27 2.72 -78.01
CA TYR A 49 -48.76 2.73 -79.38
C TYR A 49 -49.73 2.06 -80.35
N ALA A 50 -50.42 1.00 -79.92
CA ALA A 50 -51.38 0.25 -80.74
C ALA A 50 -52.53 1.12 -81.30
N ALA A 51 -52.95 2.17 -80.59
CA ALA A 51 -53.96 3.12 -81.08
C ALA A 51 -53.47 3.94 -82.29
N SER A 52 -52.15 4.09 -82.45
CA SER A 52 -51.54 4.80 -83.56
C SER A 52 -51.28 3.88 -84.77
N VAL A 53 -51.43 2.57 -84.62
CA VAL A 53 -51.22 1.58 -85.69
C VAL A 53 -52.58 1.21 -86.28
N GLN A 54 -52.75 1.47 -87.58
CA GLN A 54 -53.98 1.10 -88.29
C GLN A 54 -54.01 -0.42 -88.55
N PHE A 55 -55.14 -1.04 -88.26
CA PHE A 55 -55.46 -2.43 -88.55
C PHE A 55 -56.43 -2.51 -89.73
N TYR A 56 -56.02 -3.23 -90.77
CA TYR A 56 -56.80 -3.43 -91.99
C TYR A 56 -57.34 -4.87 -92.03
N PRO A 57 -58.60 -5.10 -91.60
CA PRO A 57 -59.19 -6.44 -91.61
C PRO A 57 -59.50 -6.94 -93.04
N LEU A 58 -59.58 -8.27 -93.22
CA LEU A 58 -59.96 -8.90 -94.49
C LEU A 58 -61.41 -8.60 -94.92
N ALA A 59 -62.28 -8.27 -93.95
CA ALA A 59 -63.64 -7.78 -94.16
C ALA A 59 -64.04 -6.86 -93.00
N GLY A 60 -64.59 -5.67 -93.29
CA GLY A 60 -65.01 -4.68 -92.28
C GLY A 60 -64.37 -3.30 -92.48
N ALA A 61 -64.63 -2.37 -91.56
CA ALA A 61 -64.01 -1.03 -91.55
C ALA A 61 -62.60 -1.09 -90.95
N THR A 62 -61.68 -0.25 -91.44
CA THR A 62 -60.35 -0.06 -90.84
C THR A 62 -60.49 0.39 -89.38
N THR A 63 -59.76 -0.26 -88.48
CA THR A 63 -59.68 0.10 -87.05
C THR A 63 -58.22 0.29 -86.63
N ASP A 64 -57.94 0.35 -85.34
CA ASP A 64 -56.58 0.31 -84.80
C ASP A 64 -56.25 -1.05 -84.17
N TRP A 65 -55.03 -1.22 -83.65
CA TRP A 65 -54.58 -2.43 -82.96
C TRP A 65 -54.92 -2.45 -81.46
N THR A 66 -55.71 -1.53 -80.91
CA THR A 66 -55.97 -1.48 -79.45
C THR A 66 -56.62 -2.76 -78.92
N ALA A 67 -57.51 -3.38 -79.71
CA ALA A 67 -58.16 -4.64 -79.38
C ALA A 67 -57.17 -5.79 -79.11
N PHE A 68 -55.96 -5.74 -79.67
CA PHE A 68 -54.89 -6.71 -79.43
C PHE A 68 -54.46 -6.76 -77.96
N PHE A 69 -54.43 -5.60 -77.29
CA PHE A 69 -53.92 -5.48 -75.92
C PHE A 69 -55.01 -5.29 -74.87
N GLN A 70 -56.28 -5.20 -75.26
CA GLN A 70 -57.43 -5.09 -74.33
C GLN A 70 -57.81 -6.42 -73.68
N GLN A 71 -57.31 -7.55 -74.21
CA GLN A 71 -57.56 -8.90 -73.69
C GLN A 71 -56.82 -9.18 -72.37
N VAL A 72 -55.86 -8.32 -72.00
CA VAL A 72 -55.01 -8.47 -70.82
C VAL A 72 -54.93 -7.14 -70.09
N LYS A 73 -55.17 -7.16 -68.78
CA LYS A 73 -54.95 -5.99 -67.93
C LYS A 73 -53.51 -5.97 -67.44
N VAL A 74 -52.95 -4.77 -67.25
CA VAL A 74 -51.55 -4.59 -66.83
C VAL A 74 -51.31 -5.25 -65.47
N GLU A 75 -52.31 -5.20 -64.58
CA GLU A 75 -52.24 -5.77 -63.23
C GLU A 75 -52.15 -7.31 -63.24
N ASP A 76 -52.53 -7.95 -64.35
CA ASP A 76 -52.47 -9.39 -64.50
C ASP A 76 -51.11 -9.86 -65.04
N LEU A 77 -50.25 -8.97 -65.57
CA LEU A 77 -48.96 -9.32 -66.20
C LEU A 77 -48.04 -10.19 -65.32
N PRO A 78 -47.88 -9.95 -64.01
CA PRO A 78 -47.07 -10.81 -63.15
C PRO A 78 -47.69 -12.21 -62.95
N LEU A 79 -49.01 -12.32 -63.08
CA LEU A 79 -49.76 -13.57 -62.89
C LEU A 79 -49.84 -14.39 -64.18
N LEU A 80 -49.70 -13.76 -65.35
CA LEU A 80 -49.72 -14.42 -66.66
C LEU A 80 -48.63 -15.48 -66.76
N GLU A 81 -47.46 -15.31 -66.16
CA GLU A 81 -46.37 -16.31 -66.21
C GLU A 81 -46.77 -17.72 -65.71
N SER A 82 -47.84 -17.81 -64.93
CA SER A 82 -48.39 -19.06 -64.39
C SER A 82 -49.53 -19.70 -65.22
N LYS A 83 -49.98 -19.01 -66.28
CA LYS A 83 -51.07 -19.47 -67.15
C LYS A 83 -50.50 -20.31 -68.30
N ASN A 84 -51.10 -21.47 -68.58
CA ASN A 84 -50.69 -22.35 -69.70
C ASN A 84 -51.61 -22.22 -70.94
N ASP A 85 -52.58 -21.32 -70.85
CA ASP A 85 -53.61 -20.99 -71.83
C ASP A 85 -53.35 -19.54 -72.23
N PHE A 86 -52.69 -19.34 -73.37
CA PHE A 86 -52.43 -18.02 -73.91
C PHE A 86 -52.85 -17.98 -75.35
N ASP A 87 -53.45 -16.87 -75.76
CA ASP A 87 -53.59 -16.60 -77.18
C ASP A 87 -52.19 -16.51 -77.80
N PRO A 88 -51.93 -17.20 -78.94
CA PRO A 88 -50.58 -17.32 -79.50
C PRO A 88 -49.87 -15.98 -79.76
N HIS A 89 -50.63 -14.94 -80.06
CA HIS A 89 -50.12 -13.61 -80.34
C HIS A 89 -49.63 -12.88 -79.08
N LEU A 90 -50.30 -13.07 -77.93
CA LEU A 90 -49.88 -12.54 -76.63
C LEU A 90 -48.65 -13.29 -76.10
N ALA A 91 -48.61 -14.61 -76.26
CA ALA A 91 -47.46 -15.43 -75.89
C ALA A 91 -46.20 -14.99 -76.66
N LEU A 92 -46.33 -14.71 -77.96
CA LEU A 92 -45.23 -14.21 -78.78
C LEU A 92 -44.73 -12.83 -78.30
N TYR A 93 -45.64 -11.93 -77.94
CA TYR A 93 -45.28 -10.60 -77.43
C TYR A 93 -44.60 -10.65 -76.05
N LEU A 94 -45.10 -11.48 -75.13
CA LEU A 94 -44.46 -11.71 -73.83
C LEU A 94 -43.08 -12.36 -73.98
N ALA A 95 -42.92 -13.31 -74.91
CA ALA A 95 -41.62 -13.89 -75.23
C ALA A 95 -40.64 -12.82 -75.76
N PHE A 96 -41.12 -11.88 -76.59
CA PHE A 96 -40.33 -10.73 -77.01
C PHE A 96 -39.89 -9.85 -75.83
N LEU A 97 -40.79 -9.51 -74.91
CA LEU A 97 -40.45 -8.71 -73.73
C LEU A 97 -39.40 -9.40 -72.85
N ARG A 98 -39.47 -10.73 -72.70
CA ARG A 98 -38.43 -11.51 -71.99
C ARG A 98 -37.08 -11.47 -72.69
N LEU A 99 -37.05 -11.60 -74.01
CA LEU A 99 -35.80 -11.45 -74.77
C LEU A 99 -35.25 -10.03 -74.70
N PHE A 100 -36.13 -9.02 -74.70
CA PHE A 100 -35.76 -7.62 -74.54
C PHE A 100 -35.16 -7.33 -73.17
N ALA A 101 -35.63 -7.98 -72.10
CA ALA A 101 -35.09 -7.81 -70.75
C ALA A 101 -33.59 -8.10 -70.67
N HIS A 102 -33.06 -9.07 -71.42
CA HIS A 102 -31.61 -9.32 -71.47
C HIS A 102 -30.82 -8.13 -72.08
N ALA A 103 -31.36 -7.50 -73.13
CA ALA A 103 -30.76 -6.31 -73.71
C ALA A 103 -30.85 -5.11 -72.77
N GLN A 104 -31.96 -4.99 -72.02
CA GLN A 104 -32.15 -3.98 -70.98
C GLN A 104 -31.15 -4.16 -69.82
N GLU A 105 -30.96 -5.39 -69.34
CA GLU A 105 -29.95 -5.73 -68.32
C GLU A 105 -28.53 -5.36 -68.76
N ASP A 106 -28.17 -5.68 -70.01
CA ASP A 106 -26.87 -5.33 -70.55
C ASP A 106 -26.67 -3.82 -70.73
N LEU A 107 -27.71 -3.10 -71.14
CA LEU A 107 -27.70 -1.64 -71.20
C LEU A 107 -27.53 -1.04 -69.80
N ASN A 108 -28.20 -1.59 -68.79
CA ASN A 108 -28.12 -1.13 -67.40
C ASN A 108 -26.77 -1.43 -66.74
N LYS A 109 -25.93 -2.32 -67.30
CA LYS A 109 -24.51 -2.45 -66.90
C LYS A 109 -23.63 -1.27 -67.39
N PHE A 110 -24.13 -0.39 -68.25
CA PHE A 110 -23.37 0.77 -68.74
C PHE A 110 -22.97 1.72 -67.61
N THR A 111 -23.87 1.97 -66.66
CA THR A 111 -23.60 2.90 -65.54
C THR A 111 -22.44 2.42 -64.67
N GLN A 112 -22.41 1.14 -64.31
CA GLN A 112 -21.25 0.54 -63.62
C GLN A 112 -19.95 0.72 -64.40
N ARG A 113 -19.95 0.34 -65.69
CA ARG A 113 -18.76 0.44 -66.54
C ARG A 113 -18.26 1.88 -66.67
N HIS A 114 -19.18 2.84 -66.75
CA HIS A 114 -18.85 4.26 -66.84
C HIS A 114 -18.25 4.77 -65.52
N LEU A 115 -18.82 4.43 -64.37
CA LEU A 115 -18.28 4.78 -63.05
C LEU A 115 -16.89 4.17 -62.86
N ASP A 116 -16.73 2.88 -63.19
CA ASP A 116 -15.43 2.20 -63.10
C ASP A 116 -14.38 2.88 -63.98
N PHE A 117 -14.72 3.17 -65.24
CA PHE A 117 -13.82 3.88 -66.16
C PHE A 117 -13.47 5.28 -65.65
N TYR A 118 -14.46 6.05 -65.21
CA TYR A 118 -14.23 7.41 -64.76
C TYR A 118 -13.35 7.45 -63.50
N TYR A 119 -13.67 6.64 -62.49
CA TYR A 119 -12.91 6.64 -61.25
C TYR A 119 -11.53 5.98 -61.37
N HIS A 120 -11.41 4.82 -62.04
CA HIS A 120 -10.13 4.11 -62.14
C HIS A 120 -9.25 4.64 -63.28
N ASN A 121 -9.80 4.94 -64.46
CA ASN A 121 -9.00 5.27 -65.64
C ASN A 121 -8.84 6.78 -65.86
N VAL A 122 -9.86 7.59 -65.58
CA VAL A 122 -9.78 9.07 -65.78
C VAL A 122 -9.21 9.76 -64.55
N LEU A 123 -9.79 9.50 -63.37
CA LEU A 123 -9.35 10.10 -62.12
C LEU A 123 -8.17 9.37 -61.46
N GLY A 124 -7.87 8.15 -61.89
CA GLY A 124 -6.74 7.37 -61.37
C GLY A 124 -6.90 6.96 -59.90
N LEU A 125 -8.14 6.86 -59.40
CA LEU A 125 -8.41 6.42 -58.04
C LEU A 125 -8.12 4.93 -57.92
N ASN A 126 -7.32 4.57 -56.93
CA ASN A 126 -7.05 3.18 -56.58
C ASN A 126 -7.86 2.81 -55.34
N LEU A 127 -8.43 1.60 -55.35
CA LEU A 127 -9.02 1.02 -54.15
C LEU A 127 -7.94 0.90 -53.07
N GLN A 128 -8.25 1.35 -51.85
CA GLN A 128 -7.35 1.16 -50.73
C GLN A 128 -7.21 -0.34 -50.46
N ALA A 129 -5.98 -0.79 -50.22
CA ALA A 129 -5.75 -2.16 -49.77
C ALA A 129 -6.45 -2.38 -48.42
N GLY A 130 -6.97 -3.59 -48.20
CA GLY A 130 -7.50 -3.96 -46.89
C GLY A 130 -6.42 -3.84 -45.82
N VAL A 131 -6.76 -3.26 -44.67
CA VAL A 131 -5.85 -3.23 -43.52
C VAL A 131 -6.05 -4.53 -42.75
N ALA A 132 -4.95 -5.11 -42.27
CA ALA A 132 -5.04 -6.30 -41.44
C ALA A 132 -5.56 -5.92 -40.05
N ASP A 133 -6.53 -6.68 -39.54
CA ASP A 133 -6.94 -6.59 -38.15
C ASP A 133 -5.89 -7.23 -37.23
N SER A 134 -5.87 -6.81 -35.97
CA SER A 134 -4.95 -7.27 -34.94
C SER A 134 -5.69 -7.91 -33.77
N VAL A 135 -5.00 -8.77 -33.03
CA VAL A 135 -5.49 -9.42 -31.82
C VAL A 135 -4.47 -9.28 -30.69
N HIS A 136 -4.98 -9.17 -29.47
CA HIS A 136 -4.18 -9.37 -28.27
C HIS A 136 -4.22 -10.83 -27.85
N LEU A 137 -3.06 -11.35 -27.46
CA LEU A 137 -2.85 -12.74 -27.10
C LEU A 137 -2.20 -12.83 -25.74
N VAL A 138 -2.56 -13.86 -25.00
CA VAL A 138 -2.00 -14.16 -23.68
C VAL A 138 -1.45 -15.57 -23.71
N PHE A 139 -0.18 -15.70 -23.30
CA PHE A 139 0.53 -16.97 -23.30
C PHE A 139 0.68 -17.49 -21.86
N GLN A 140 0.68 -18.81 -21.72
CA GLN A 140 1.06 -19.47 -20.48
C GLN A 140 2.25 -20.37 -20.74
N LEU A 141 3.32 -20.19 -19.96
CA LEU A 141 4.52 -21.02 -20.04
C LEU A 141 4.28 -22.40 -19.39
N ALA A 142 4.95 -23.44 -19.90
CA ALA A 142 4.95 -24.77 -19.34
C ALA A 142 5.67 -24.81 -18.00
N LYS A 143 5.25 -25.70 -17.08
CA LYS A 143 5.79 -25.77 -15.72
C LYS A 143 7.33 -25.94 -15.68
N ASN A 144 7.86 -26.66 -16.67
CA ASN A 144 9.29 -27.02 -16.74
C ASN A 144 10.15 -25.99 -17.49
N ALA A 145 9.56 -25.02 -18.19
CA ALA A 145 10.28 -23.96 -18.87
C ALA A 145 10.39 -22.74 -17.94
N ALA A 146 11.56 -22.10 -17.85
CA ALA A 146 11.78 -20.92 -17.01
C ALA A 146 11.44 -19.63 -17.75
N GLU A 147 11.94 -19.50 -18.97
CA GLU A 147 11.73 -18.41 -19.91
C GLU A 147 11.71 -18.98 -21.33
N ASP A 148 11.07 -18.29 -22.27
CA ASP A 148 11.10 -18.60 -23.69
C ASP A 148 10.96 -17.33 -24.55
N LEU A 149 11.55 -17.32 -25.75
CA LEU A 149 11.44 -16.22 -26.70
C LEU A 149 10.61 -16.68 -27.90
N LEU A 150 9.43 -16.11 -28.07
CA LEU A 150 8.64 -16.31 -29.28
C LEU A 150 9.08 -15.28 -30.33
N PRO A 151 9.63 -15.70 -31.47
CA PRO A 151 10.09 -14.77 -32.48
C PRO A 151 8.92 -14.11 -33.22
N LYS A 152 9.15 -12.90 -33.71
CA LYS A 152 8.29 -12.21 -34.67
C LYS A 152 7.99 -13.12 -35.86
N GLY A 153 6.74 -13.10 -36.33
CA GLY A 153 6.29 -13.86 -37.48
C GLY A 153 5.80 -15.27 -37.16
N GLU A 154 5.87 -15.71 -35.89
CA GLU A 154 5.33 -17.00 -35.47
C GLU A 154 3.83 -17.08 -35.78
N LEU A 155 3.42 -18.19 -36.41
CA LEU A 155 2.07 -18.34 -36.97
C LEU A 155 1.09 -18.93 -35.97
N LEU A 156 -0.11 -18.39 -35.98
CA LEU A 156 -1.21 -18.70 -35.08
C LEU A 156 -2.43 -19.13 -35.87
N GLN A 157 -3.17 -20.12 -35.35
CA GLN A 157 -4.31 -20.68 -36.06
C GLN A 157 -5.63 -20.10 -35.53
N ALA A 158 -6.38 -19.43 -36.41
CA ALA A 158 -7.65 -18.75 -36.10
C ALA A 158 -8.86 -19.43 -36.79
N GLY A 159 -8.88 -20.77 -36.80
CA GLY A 159 -9.95 -21.55 -37.45
C GLY A 159 -9.79 -21.66 -38.97
N LYS A 160 -10.92 -21.81 -39.68
CA LYS A 160 -10.96 -21.96 -41.15
C LYS A 160 -12.14 -21.19 -41.75
N ARG A 161 -11.96 -20.68 -42.97
CA ARG A 161 -13.01 -20.06 -43.79
C ARG A 161 -13.00 -20.70 -45.17
N ASP A 162 -14.16 -21.17 -45.64
CA ASP A 162 -14.30 -21.85 -46.94
C ASP A 162 -13.25 -22.95 -47.15
N GLY A 163 -12.93 -23.68 -46.06
CA GLY A 163 -11.92 -24.73 -46.03
C GLY A 163 -10.46 -24.26 -45.88
N VAL A 164 -10.18 -22.96 -46.02
CA VAL A 164 -8.84 -22.36 -45.92
C VAL A 164 -8.53 -21.95 -44.48
N PRO A 165 -7.38 -22.34 -43.91
CA PRO A 165 -6.96 -21.88 -42.58
C PRO A 165 -6.77 -20.36 -42.52
N ILE A 166 -7.27 -19.75 -41.45
CA ILE A 166 -7.00 -18.34 -41.13
C ILE A 166 -5.75 -18.30 -40.25
N HIS A 167 -4.77 -17.50 -40.64
CA HIS A 167 -3.53 -17.33 -39.87
C HIS A 167 -3.36 -15.89 -39.40
N TYR A 168 -2.86 -15.77 -38.18
CA TYR A 168 -2.31 -14.53 -37.64
C TYR A 168 -0.82 -14.74 -37.39
N GLN A 169 -0.04 -13.68 -37.43
CA GLN A 169 1.40 -13.73 -37.14
C GLN A 169 1.74 -12.77 -36.01
N LEU A 170 2.66 -13.16 -35.13
CA LEU A 170 3.18 -12.25 -34.11
C LEU A 170 3.85 -11.03 -34.77
N ASP A 171 3.49 -9.84 -34.30
CA ASP A 171 3.98 -8.57 -34.86
C ASP A 171 5.45 -8.29 -34.47
N GLU A 172 5.89 -8.89 -33.36
CA GLU A 172 7.17 -8.67 -32.71
C GLU A 172 7.59 -9.89 -31.86
N ASP A 173 8.83 -9.85 -31.40
CA ASP A 173 9.37 -10.81 -30.45
C ASP A 173 8.66 -10.68 -29.08
N VAL A 174 8.26 -11.79 -28.49
CA VAL A 174 7.61 -11.84 -27.18
C VAL A 174 8.40 -12.74 -26.24
N VAL A 175 8.98 -12.15 -25.20
CA VAL A 175 9.62 -12.88 -24.10
C VAL A 175 8.55 -13.35 -23.12
N LEU A 176 8.52 -14.65 -22.87
CA LEU A 176 7.62 -15.32 -21.95
C LEU A 176 8.37 -15.76 -20.70
N ASN A 177 7.83 -15.46 -19.52
CA ASN A 177 8.33 -15.95 -18.25
C ASN A 177 7.18 -16.40 -17.35
N LYS A 178 7.48 -16.70 -16.08
CA LYS A 178 6.50 -17.22 -15.11
C LYS A 178 5.75 -16.14 -14.36
N THR A 179 5.95 -14.85 -14.68
CA THR A 179 5.32 -13.75 -13.95
C THR A 179 3.80 -13.85 -13.99
N LEU A 180 3.18 -13.80 -12.81
CA LEU A 180 1.74 -13.75 -12.60
C LEU A 180 1.35 -12.46 -11.88
N VAL A 181 0.22 -11.87 -12.29
CA VAL A 181 -0.44 -10.81 -11.51
C VAL A 181 -1.37 -11.49 -10.50
N THR A 182 -1.11 -11.31 -9.21
CA THR A 182 -1.91 -11.93 -8.15
C THR A 182 -2.71 -10.94 -7.32
N ASP A 183 -2.30 -9.67 -7.32
CA ASP A 183 -2.89 -8.64 -6.47
C ASP A 183 -3.05 -7.33 -7.23
N LEU A 184 -4.17 -6.68 -6.98
CA LEU A 184 -4.48 -5.34 -7.46
C LEU A 184 -5.01 -4.54 -6.28
N ARG A 185 -4.28 -3.50 -5.88
CA ARG A 185 -4.67 -2.61 -4.79
C ARG A 185 -4.67 -1.17 -5.27
N THR A 186 -5.53 -0.34 -4.72
CA THR A 186 -5.66 1.06 -5.13
C THR A 186 -5.66 1.95 -3.91
N VAL A 187 -4.99 3.09 -4.02
CA VAL A 187 -5.12 4.23 -3.11
C VAL A 187 -5.62 5.40 -3.92
N HIS A 188 -6.68 6.04 -3.45
CA HIS A 188 -7.29 7.19 -4.10
C HIS A 188 -7.45 8.32 -3.09
N ARG A 189 -6.99 9.52 -3.48
CA ARG A 189 -7.18 10.74 -2.71
C ARG A 189 -8.45 11.43 -3.20
N SER A 190 -9.41 11.63 -2.30
CA SER A 190 -10.73 12.12 -2.66
C SER A 190 -10.68 13.50 -3.35
N PRO A 191 -11.37 13.69 -4.49
CA PRO A 191 -11.45 14.99 -5.17
C PRO A 191 -12.00 16.07 -4.24
N GLY A 192 -11.33 17.22 -4.17
CA GLY A 192 -11.70 18.34 -3.30
C GLY A 192 -11.48 18.10 -1.80
N ARG A 193 -11.02 16.91 -1.39
CA ARG A 193 -10.70 16.54 0.01
C ARG A 193 -9.34 15.83 0.06
N PRO A 194 -8.23 16.57 -0.10
CA PRO A 194 -6.88 15.99 -0.19
C PRO A 194 -6.42 15.30 1.11
N ASP A 195 -7.16 15.49 2.19
CA ASP A 195 -6.99 14.89 3.51
C ASP A 195 -7.64 13.50 3.65
N VAL A 196 -8.49 13.09 2.70
CA VAL A 196 -9.21 11.81 2.77
C VAL A 196 -8.62 10.79 1.80
N LEU A 197 -8.21 9.64 2.35
CA LEU A 197 -7.63 8.52 1.60
C LEU A 197 -8.58 7.32 1.57
N SER A 198 -9.03 6.97 0.37
CA SER A 198 -9.80 5.77 0.07
C SER A 198 -8.88 4.67 -0.44
N VAL A 199 -9.16 3.42 -0.10
CA VAL A 199 -8.34 2.26 -0.47
C VAL A 199 -9.20 1.09 -0.92
N ALA A 200 -8.65 0.30 -1.85
CA ALA A 200 -9.16 -1.01 -2.21
C ALA A 200 -8.03 -2.04 -2.06
N THR A 201 -8.26 -3.11 -1.31
CA THR A 201 -7.33 -4.24 -1.16
C THR A 201 -7.48 -5.28 -2.27
N VAL A 202 -8.63 -5.27 -2.95
CA VAL A 202 -8.91 -6.04 -4.17
C VAL A 202 -9.60 -5.08 -5.13
N SER A 203 -8.84 -4.36 -5.96
CA SER A 203 -9.40 -3.24 -6.70
C SER A 203 -10.36 -3.63 -7.82
N ASN A 204 -10.18 -4.81 -8.41
CA ASN A 204 -11.07 -5.42 -9.41
C ASN A 204 -12.33 -6.05 -8.80
N SER A 205 -12.88 -5.42 -7.77
CA SER A 205 -14.09 -5.87 -7.06
C SER A 205 -15.07 -4.72 -6.88
N ALA A 206 -16.34 -5.05 -6.66
CA ALA A 206 -17.40 -4.06 -6.52
C ALA A 206 -17.33 -3.25 -5.21
N ASP A 207 -16.72 -3.82 -4.17
CA ASP A 207 -16.63 -3.29 -2.81
C ASP A 207 -15.18 -2.97 -2.37
N GLY A 208 -14.21 -3.19 -3.25
CA GLY A 208 -12.78 -3.01 -2.97
C GLY A 208 -12.15 -4.10 -2.11
N VAL A 209 -12.88 -5.18 -1.78
CA VAL A 209 -12.41 -6.26 -0.88
C VAL A 209 -12.68 -7.67 -1.40
N GLY A 210 -13.28 -7.82 -2.58
CA GLY A 210 -13.46 -9.12 -3.26
C GLY A 210 -14.88 -9.42 -3.71
N GLY A 211 -15.83 -8.50 -3.54
CA GLY A 211 -17.18 -8.60 -4.08
C GLY A 211 -17.20 -8.64 -5.60
N LYS A 212 -18.08 -9.49 -6.17
CA LYS A 212 -18.16 -9.66 -7.64
C LYS A 212 -18.64 -8.39 -8.33
N LEU A 213 -17.97 -8.01 -9.42
CA LEU A 213 -18.42 -6.94 -10.31
C LEU A 213 -19.76 -7.30 -10.98
N LYS A 214 -20.49 -6.28 -11.43
CA LYS A 214 -21.79 -6.44 -12.09
C LYS A 214 -21.60 -7.15 -13.44
N PRO A 215 -22.41 -8.18 -13.77
CA PRO A 215 -22.24 -8.95 -15.02
C PRO A 215 -22.30 -8.12 -16.31
N HIS A 216 -23.14 -7.07 -16.34
CA HIS A 216 -23.32 -6.19 -17.50
C HIS A 216 -22.37 -4.98 -17.51
N ALA A 217 -21.52 -4.84 -16.50
CA ALA A 217 -20.49 -3.81 -16.39
C ALA A 217 -19.27 -4.37 -15.63
N PRO A 218 -18.58 -5.38 -16.19
CA PRO A 218 -17.44 -6.03 -15.55
C PRO A 218 -16.17 -5.19 -15.72
N TYR A 219 -16.26 -3.90 -15.37
CA TYR A 219 -15.15 -2.96 -15.37
C TYR A 219 -15.07 -2.22 -14.03
N TRP A 220 -13.88 -1.72 -13.71
CA TRP A 220 -13.57 -1.07 -12.45
C TRP A 220 -12.66 0.14 -12.67
N ASP A 221 -12.73 1.10 -11.76
CA ASP A 221 -11.92 2.30 -11.79
C ASP A 221 -10.64 2.08 -10.99
N ALA A 222 -9.52 1.93 -11.69
CA ALA A 222 -8.24 1.57 -11.08
C ALA A 222 -7.60 2.69 -10.25
N PHE A 223 -7.98 3.95 -10.49
CA PHE A 223 -7.35 5.12 -9.87
C PHE A 223 -8.32 5.96 -9.04
N GLY A 224 -9.59 6.06 -9.45
CA GLY A 224 -10.60 6.91 -8.81
C GLY A 224 -11.59 6.18 -7.91
N LEU A 225 -11.62 4.84 -7.95
CA LEU A 225 -12.57 4.00 -7.20
C LEU A 225 -14.05 4.38 -7.38
N ARG A 226 -14.43 5.04 -8.49
CA ARG A 226 -15.81 5.52 -8.74
C ARG A 226 -16.84 4.41 -8.87
N HIS A 227 -16.42 3.18 -9.14
CA HIS A 227 -17.29 2.01 -9.20
C HIS A 227 -17.70 1.50 -7.82
N ILE A 228 -16.97 1.86 -6.77
CA ILE A 228 -17.26 1.48 -5.39
C ILE A 228 -18.24 2.50 -4.80
N PRO A 229 -19.40 2.07 -4.28
CA PRO A 229 -20.31 2.96 -3.58
C PRO A 229 -19.61 3.66 -2.41
N PRO A 230 -19.86 4.95 -2.14
CA PRO A 230 -19.21 5.65 -1.02
C PRO A 230 -19.40 5.00 0.36
N ALA A 231 -20.48 4.24 0.55
CA ALA A 231 -20.73 3.48 1.78
C ALA A 231 -19.81 2.26 1.95
N ASP A 232 -19.34 1.68 0.84
CA ASP A 232 -18.49 0.49 0.82
C ASP A 232 -17.00 0.86 0.66
N ALA A 233 -16.71 2.11 0.27
CA ALA A 233 -15.36 2.62 0.12
C ALA A 233 -14.61 2.54 1.45
N LYS A 234 -13.62 1.65 1.53
CA LYS A 234 -12.74 1.57 2.69
C LYS A 234 -11.87 2.81 2.74
N MET A 235 -11.91 3.47 3.88
CA MET A 235 -10.96 4.53 4.19
C MET A 235 -9.82 3.94 5.01
N SER A 236 -8.60 4.45 4.81
CA SER A 236 -7.44 4.02 5.59
C SER A 236 -7.00 5.10 6.55
N LYS A 237 -6.23 4.69 7.55
CA LYS A 237 -5.41 5.56 8.39
C LYS A 237 -3.97 5.42 7.95
N ILE A 238 -3.17 6.44 8.24
CA ILE A 238 -1.72 6.44 8.00
C ILE A 238 -1.04 7.05 9.22
N GLY A 239 0.26 6.88 9.36
CA GLY A 239 0.94 7.42 10.53
C GLY A 239 2.39 7.02 10.61
N PHE A 240 2.86 6.98 11.84
CA PHE A 240 4.18 6.51 12.18
C PHE A 240 4.14 5.68 13.46
N ALA A 241 5.18 4.90 13.70
CA ALA A 241 5.38 4.22 14.97
C ALA A 241 6.81 4.38 15.48
N PHE A 242 6.95 4.26 16.78
CA PHE A 242 8.23 4.18 17.46
C PHE A 242 8.38 2.86 18.19
N ALA A 243 9.53 2.23 18.08
CA ALA A 243 9.90 1.04 18.85
C ALA A 243 11.14 1.33 19.70
N SER A 244 11.07 1.06 21.00
CA SER A 244 12.18 1.25 21.94
C SER A 244 11.96 0.45 23.22
N SER A 245 13.05 -0.01 23.85
CA SER A 245 12.98 -0.61 25.19
C SER A 245 12.51 0.38 26.27
N LEU A 246 12.58 1.69 26.01
CA LEU A 246 12.00 2.72 26.88
C LEU A 246 10.50 2.53 27.11
N LEU A 247 9.80 2.03 26.09
CA LEU A 247 8.36 1.79 26.10
C LEU A 247 7.95 0.52 26.84
N LEU A 248 8.89 -0.26 27.40
CA LEU A 248 8.55 -1.41 28.25
C LEU A 248 7.99 -0.87 29.57
N LEU A 249 6.69 -0.91 29.80
CA LEU A 249 6.05 -0.24 30.94
C LEU A 249 5.05 -1.16 31.62
N LYS A 250 5.53 -1.88 32.66
CA LYS A 250 4.80 -2.99 33.28
C LYS A 250 3.56 -2.58 34.06
N GLU A 251 3.68 -1.57 34.91
CA GLU A 251 2.62 -1.15 35.84
C GLU A 251 2.75 0.32 36.23
N GLY A 252 1.84 0.78 37.10
CA GLY A 252 1.85 2.13 37.65
C GLY A 252 1.23 3.16 36.71
N ALA A 253 1.12 4.40 37.19
CA ALA A 253 0.70 5.52 36.34
C ALA A 253 1.89 5.92 35.46
N ARG A 254 1.70 5.87 34.15
CA ARG A 254 2.78 6.03 33.15
C ARG A 254 2.45 7.22 32.26
N THR A 255 3.43 8.09 32.04
CA THR A 255 3.34 9.18 31.07
C THR A 255 4.45 9.01 30.04
N ILE A 256 4.09 8.96 28.77
CA ILE A 256 5.02 8.91 27.64
C ILE A 256 4.95 10.27 26.95
N THR A 257 6.10 10.93 26.79
CA THR A 257 6.24 12.19 26.06
C THR A 257 7.14 11.98 24.85
N LEU A 258 6.60 12.18 23.66
CA LEU A 258 7.35 12.16 22.40
C LEU A 258 7.52 13.60 21.90
N THR A 259 8.76 14.03 21.74
CA THR A 259 9.11 15.31 21.12
C THR A 259 9.71 15.06 19.75
N LEU A 260 9.04 15.54 18.70
CA LEU A 260 9.43 15.39 17.31
C LEU A 260 9.89 16.74 16.77
N SER A 261 11.17 16.88 16.47
CA SER A 261 11.69 18.08 15.82
C SER A 261 11.47 17.94 14.31
N LEU A 262 10.61 18.80 13.76
CA LEU A 262 10.20 18.76 12.36
C LEU A 262 10.84 19.91 11.59
N GLY A 263 11.29 19.62 10.37
CA GLY A 263 11.85 20.58 9.41
C GLY A 263 11.13 20.57 8.07
N GLY A 264 11.53 21.46 7.17
CA GLY A 264 10.91 21.59 5.84
C GLY A 264 9.46 22.09 5.90
N LEU A 265 9.10 22.79 6.99
CA LEU A 265 7.75 23.31 7.20
C LEU A 265 7.55 24.60 6.42
N THR A 266 6.46 24.66 5.64
CA THR A 266 6.09 25.88 4.90
C THR A 266 5.40 26.92 5.78
N GLU A 267 4.73 26.47 6.85
CA GLU A 267 4.00 27.31 7.79
C GLU A 267 4.14 26.79 9.24
N ASN A 268 3.76 27.61 10.21
CA ASN A 268 3.67 27.22 11.62
C ASN A 268 2.47 26.26 11.82
N ILE A 269 2.75 25.02 12.22
CA ILE A 269 1.76 23.94 12.38
C ILE A 269 0.65 24.38 13.35
N ALA A 270 1.02 24.95 14.50
CA ALA A 270 0.06 25.36 15.52
C ALA A 270 -0.90 26.45 15.01
N GLN A 271 -0.39 27.40 14.22
CA GLN A 271 -1.21 28.44 13.60
C GLN A 271 -2.11 27.86 12.51
N THR A 272 -1.60 26.96 11.67
CA THR A 272 -2.38 26.31 10.61
C THR A 272 -3.50 25.46 11.20
N VAL A 273 -3.22 24.66 12.24
CA VAL A 273 -4.24 23.87 12.98
C VAL A 273 -5.34 24.78 13.54
N ARG A 274 -4.98 25.92 14.16
CA ARG A 274 -5.96 26.90 14.66
C ARG A 274 -6.76 27.56 13.55
N ARG A 275 -6.10 28.03 12.48
CA ARG A 275 -6.71 28.69 11.32
C ARG A 275 -7.72 27.79 10.63
N LEU A 276 -7.38 26.51 10.47
CA LEU A 276 -8.21 25.51 9.82
C LEU A 276 -9.20 24.82 10.77
N SER A 277 -9.21 25.19 12.06
CA SER A 277 -10.04 24.57 13.11
C SER A 277 -9.95 23.03 13.14
N LEU A 278 -8.75 22.50 12.89
CA LEU A 278 -8.51 21.05 12.88
C LEU A 278 -8.51 20.52 14.32
N LEU A 279 -8.99 19.29 14.51
CA LEU A 279 -8.80 18.58 15.77
C LEU A 279 -7.41 17.94 15.72
N PRO A 280 -6.45 18.33 16.58
CA PRO A 280 -5.12 17.74 16.60
C PRO A 280 -5.16 16.41 17.35
N ARG A 281 -5.94 15.47 16.86
CA ARG A 281 -6.11 14.15 17.48
C ARG A 281 -5.33 13.12 16.69
N PHE A 282 -4.55 12.35 17.42
CA PHE A 282 -3.93 11.13 16.91
C PHE A 282 -4.62 9.95 17.56
N GLU A 283 -4.80 8.90 16.78
CA GLU A 283 -5.20 7.61 17.31
C GLU A 283 -3.94 6.83 17.66
N LEU A 284 -3.90 6.35 18.90
CA LEU A 284 -2.71 5.76 19.48
C LEU A 284 -2.95 4.28 19.76
N PHE A 285 -1.98 3.45 19.44
CA PHE A 285 -1.97 2.06 19.85
C PHE A 285 -0.61 1.68 20.42
N TYR A 286 -0.59 0.90 21.49
CA TYR A 286 0.62 0.32 22.04
C TYR A 286 0.51 -1.20 22.13
N THR A 287 1.66 -1.87 22.14
CA THR A 287 1.75 -3.33 22.24
C THR A 287 1.36 -3.80 23.64
N GLY A 288 0.32 -4.64 23.73
CA GLY A 288 -0.16 -5.25 24.97
C GLY A 288 -0.09 -6.76 24.94
N GLU A 289 -0.27 -7.41 26.09
CA GLU A 289 -0.05 -8.86 26.24
C GLU A 289 -0.88 -9.75 25.30
N LYS A 290 -2.09 -9.31 24.94
CA LYS A 290 -3.05 -10.12 24.16
C LYS A 290 -3.40 -9.53 22.78
N ALA A 291 -3.19 -8.23 22.59
CA ALA A 291 -3.52 -7.47 21.39
C ALA A 291 -2.96 -6.05 21.52
N TRP A 292 -3.01 -5.28 20.44
CA TRP A 292 -2.89 -3.82 20.50
C TRP A 292 -3.87 -3.24 21.52
N GLN A 293 -3.38 -2.29 22.31
CA GLN A 293 -4.17 -1.54 23.29
C GLN A 293 -4.25 -0.10 22.84
N GLN A 294 -5.37 0.55 23.13
CA GLN A 294 -5.57 1.98 22.92
C GLN A 294 -5.59 2.68 24.28
N PRO A 295 -4.84 3.78 24.47
CA PRO A 295 -4.93 4.59 25.68
C PRO A 295 -6.37 5.05 25.95
N VAL A 296 -6.79 5.04 27.21
CA VAL A 296 -8.15 5.49 27.59
C VAL A 296 -8.29 7.01 27.40
N ALA A 297 -7.23 7.76 27.69
CA ALA A 297 -7.18 9.20 27.49
C ALA A 297 -6.63 9.57 26.10
N ASP A 298 -7.22 10.59 25.48
CA ASP A 298 -6.67 11.20 24.27
C ASP A 298 -5.27 11.77 24.54
N ALA A 299 -4.40 11.71 23.52
CA ALA A 299 -3.08 12.31 23.58
C ALA A 299 -3.16 13.84 23.74
N GLY A 300 -2.39 14.39 24.68
CA GLY A 300 -2.11 15.82 24.70
C GLY A 300 -1.20 16.19 23.54
N VAL A 301 -1.62 17.13 22.69
CA VAL A 301 -0.81 17.64 21.58
C VAL A 301 -0.45 19.09 21.84
N SER A 302 0.85 19.39 21.80
CA SER A 302 1.40 20.74 21.91
C SER A 302 2.52 20.97 20.91
N TYR A 303 2.86 22.25 20.71
CA TYR A 303 3.82 22.65 19.70
C TYR A 303 4.86 23.58 20.32
N GLY A 304 6.12 23.37 19.96
CA GLY A 304 7.21 24.29 20.29
C GLY A 304 7.12 25.61 19.51
N ALA A 305 8.04 26.53 19.79
CA ALA A 305 8.16 27.76 19.03
C ALA A 305 8.54 27.46 17.57
N TYR A 306 7.87 28.12 16.62
CA TYR A 306 8.22 28.02 15.21
C TYR A 306 9.46 28.85 14.91
N ASN A 307 10.46 28.24 14.31
CA ASN A 307 11.66 28.91 13.80
C ASN A 307 11.48 29.17 12.30
N ALA A 308 11.19 30.42 11.93
CA ALA A 308 10.98 30.82 10.54
C ALA A 308 12.25 30.73 9.69
N ALA A 309 13.43 31.00 10.26
CA ALA A 309 14.70 30.96 9.52
C ALA A 309 15.11 29.51 9.17
N ALA A 310 14.85 28.58 10.08
CA ALA A 310 15.15 27.16 9.90
C ALA A 310 13.95 26.33 9.40
N GLN A 311 12.79 26.97 9.16
CA GLN A 311 11.55 26.31 8.74
C GLN A 311 11.22 25.06 9.57
N SER A 312 11.30 25.20 10.89
CA SER A 312 11.21 24.07 11.83
C SER A 312 10.36 24.36 13.07
N GLN A 313 9.79 23.31 13.65
CA GLN A 313 8.97 23.34 14.85
C GLN A 313 8.97 21.99 15.55
N ASP A 314 8.92 21.99 16.88
CA ASP A 314 8.69 20.76 17.64
C ASP A 314 7.19 20.43 17.73
N LEU A 315 6.85 19.17 17.49
CA LEU A 315 5.55 18.56 17.80
C LEU A 315 5.71 17.67 19.02
N VAL A 316 4.94 17.92 20.08
CA VAL A 316 5.02 17.19 21.34
C VAL A 316 3.71 16.45 21.60
N LEU A 317 3.81 15.13 21.77
CA LEU A 317 2.70 14.24 22.11
C LEU A 317 2.90 13.73 23.55
N THR A 318 1.90 13.93 24.41
CA THR A 318 1.89 13.44 25.79
C THR A 318 0.77 12.43 25.97
N ILE A 319 1.13 11.21 26.36
CA ILE A 319 0.25 10.06 26.44
C ILE A 319 0.26 9.60 27.90
N ALA A 320 -0.89 9.67 28.56
CA ALA A 320 -1.04 9.21 29.93
C ALA A 320 -1.72 7.84 29.91
N LEU A 321 -1.10 6.85 30.55
CA LEU A 321 -1.68 5.55 30.83
C LEU A 321 -1.92 5.47 32.34
N ASP A 322 -3.16 5.20 32.74
CA ASP A 322 -3.48 5.05 34.15
C ASP A 322 -2.87 3.75 34.74
N ALA A 323 -2.96 3.56 36.06
CA ALA A 323 -2.40 2.37 36.70
C ALA A 323 -3.19 1.06 36.45
N ALA A 324 -4.44 1.16 35.98
CA ALA A 324 -5.31 0.03 35.67
C ALA A 324 -5.14 -0.46 34.22
N GLU A 325 -4.62 0.40 33.32
CA GLU A 325 -4.34 0.05 31.94
C GLU A 325 -3.30 -1.08 31.82
N PRO A 326 -3.41 -1.97 30.82
CA PRO A 326 -2.50 -3.11 30.67
C PRO A 326 -1.01 -2.74 30.53
N SER A 327 -0.13 -3.69 30.81
CA SER A 327 1.31 -3.56 30.58
C SER A 327 1.63 -3.28 29.11
N VAL A 328 2.60 -2.39 28.87
CA VAL A 328 3.19 -2.20 27.54
C VAL A 328 4.34 -3.21 27.38
N VAL A 329 4.18 -4.15 26.44
CA VAL A 329 5.06 -5.32 26.30
C VAL A 329 5.79 -5.34 24.95
N PRO A 330 6.86 -6.13 24.78
CA PRO A 330 7.53 -6.30 23.50
C PRO A 330 6.59 -6.69 22.36
N TYR A 331 6.85 -6.16 21.16
CA TYR A 331 6.11 -6.54 19.96
C TYR A 331 6.28 -8.04 19.67
N GLN A 332 5.18 -8.64 19.22
CA GLN A 332 5.11 -10.04 18.81
C GLN A 332 4.23 -10.13 17.59
N ALA A 333 4.78 -10.54 16.45
CA ALA A 333 4.06 -10.59 15.17
C ALA A 333 2.79 -11.45 15.22
N ALA A 334 2.82 -12.56 15.96
CA ALA A 334 1.65 -13.45 16.10
C ALA A 334 0.49 -12.82 16.89
N VAL A 335 0.76 -11.88 17.80
CA VAL A 335 -0.24 -11.24 18.67
C VAL A 335 -0.73 -9.92 18.07
N HIS A 336 0.21 -9.14 17.53
CA HIS A 336 -0.03 -7.77 17.08
C HIS A 336 -0.22 -7.68 15.56
N GLY A 337 0.16 -8.70 14.79
CA GLY A 337 0.16 -8.61 13.33
C GLY A 337 1.13 -7.56 12.79
N GLY A 338 1.05 -7.27 11.50
CA GLY A 338 2.01 -6.41 10.82
C GLY A 338 3.41 -7.03 10.67
N ALA A 339 4.33 -6.32 10.05
CA ALA A 339 5.71 -6.73 9.79
C ALA A 339 6.73 -5.74 10.39
N TYR A 340 6.67 -5.50 11.71
CA TYR A 340 7.69 -4.68 12.39
C TYR A 340 8.97 -5.49 12.61
N ALA A 341 10.09 -5.02 12.08
CA ALA A 341 11.42 -5.60 12.32
C ALA A 341 11.99 -5.13 13.68
N THR A 342 11.33 -5.50 14.77
CA THR A 342 11.71 -5.13 16.14
C THR A 342 11.23 -6.15 17.16
N ASP A 343 12.01 -6.33 18.23
CA ASP A 343 11.61 -7.07 19.43
C ASP A 343 11.30 -6.11 20.60
N HIS A 344 11.19 -4.81 20.32
CA HIS A 344 10.84 -3.80 21.32
C HIS A 344 9.34 -3.54 21.36
N PRO A 345 8.81 -3.00 22.48
CA PRO A 345 7.46 -2.47 22.50
C PRO A 345 7.29 -1.37 21.46
N VAL A 346 6.11 -1.31 20.84
CA VAL A 346 5.80 -0.39 19.74
C VAL A 346 4.65 0.51 20.14
N LEU A 347 4.79 1.81 19.85
CA LEU A 347 3.75 2.81 19.95
C LEU A 347 3.42 3.33 18.54
N GLN A 348 2.22 3.06 18.05
CA GLN A 348 1.67 3.60 16.82
C GLN A 348 1.00 4.94 17.08
N VAL A 349 1.20 5.87 16.16
CA VAL A 349 0.59 7.20 16.12
C VAL A 349 -0.02 7.38 14.75
N LEU A 350 -1.35 7.31 14.67
CA LEU A 350 -2.12 7.34 13.44
C LEU A 350 -2.88 8.65 13.28
N VAL A 351 -2.87 9.18 12.05
CA VAL A 351 -3.76 10.25 11.60
C VAL A 351 -4.97 9.60 10.94
N ASP A 352 -6.14 9.97 11.43
CA ASP A 352 -7.40 9.50 10.85
C ASP A 352 -7.69 10.22 9.53
N THR A 353 -7.25 9.62 8.42
CA THR A 353 -7.53 10.08 7.05
C THR A 353 -8.88 9.61 6.51
N THR A 354 -9.79 9.15 7.37
CA THR A 354 -11.15 8.73 6.95
C THR A 354 -12.14 9.89 6.90
N LYS A 355 -11.83 11.02 7.55
CA LYS A 355 -12.70 12.20 7.63
C LYS A 355 -11.93 13.46 7.25
N PRO A 356 -12.60 14.46 6.63
CA PRO A 356 -11.97 15.74 6.36
C PRO A 356 -11.68 16.50 7.67
N GLY A 357 -10.78 17.47 7.61
CA GLY A 357 -10.36 18.28 8.76
C GLY A 357 -9.33 17.59 9.67
N ASN A 358 -8.54 16.65 9.11
CA ASN A 358 -7.47 15.96 9.83
C ASN A 358 -6.09 16.61 9.62
N LEU A 359 -5.08 16.12 10.33
CA LEU A 359 -3.72 16.68 10.33
C LEU A 359 -2.88 16.33 9.10
N PHE A 360 -3.34 15.43 8.22
CA PHE A 360 -2.52 14.94 7.11
C PHE A 360 -2.01 16.06 6.20
N PRO A 361 -2.82 17.02 5.70
CA PRO A 361 -2.31 18.08 4.83
C PRO A 361 -1.30 19.00 5.50
N VAL A 362 -1.37 19.14 6.83
CA VAL A 362 -0.47 20.03 7.60
C VAL A 362 0.86 19.34 7.88
N LEU A 363 0.84 18.03 8.14
CA LEU A 363 2.02 17.23 8.44
C LEU A 363 2.67 16.61 7.20
N LYS A 364 1.97 16.61 6.07
CA LYS A 364 2.48 16.12 4.79
C LYS A 364 3.73 16.90 4.39
N GLY A 365 4.78 16.16 4.03
CA GLY A 365 6.07 16.74 3.64
C GLY A 365 6.96 17.22 4.79
N ALA A 366 6.45 17.27 6.03
CA ALA A 366 7.27 17.57 7.21
C ALA A 366 8.37 16.53 7.36
N GLN A 367 9.61 16.98 7.57
CA GLN A 367 10.78 16.12 7.70
C GLN A 367 11.08 15.88 9.17
N LEU A 368 11.27 14.63 9.58
CA LEU A 368 11.69 14.28 10.94
C LEU A 368 13.20 14.52 11.08
N LEU A 369 13.58 15.56 11.81
CA LEU A 369 14.98 15.91 12.08
C LEU A 369 15.49 15.23 13.36
N ASN A 370 14.67 15.13 14.39
CA ASN A 370 15.04 14.46 15.64
C ASN A 370 13.80 13.91 16.35
N CYS A 371 14.00 12.89 17.19
CA CYS A 371 12.96 12.35 18.06
C CYS A 371 13.54 12.09 19.46
N THR A 372 12.87 12.63 20.48
CA THR A 372 13.17 12.35 21.88
C THR A 372 11.95 11.73 22.53
N ALA A 373 12.14 10.57 23.16
CA ALA A 373 11.12 9.92 23.96
C ALA A 373 11.49 10.01 25.45
N ARG A 374 10.55 10.46 26.28
CA ARG A 374 10.66 10.46 27.74
C ARG A 374 9.52 9.64 28.31
N VAL A 375 9.80 8.87 29.35
CA VAL A 375 8.77 8.22 30.17
C VAL A 375 8.92 8.64 31.62
N ALA A 376 7.79 8.85 32.29
CA ALA A 376 7.71 9.02 33.73
C ALA A 376 6.71 7.99 34.27
N VAL A 377 7.14 7.19 35.24
CA VAL A 377 6.31 6.14 35.84
C VAL A 377 6.29 6.33 37.35
N SER A 378 5.12 6.16 37.96
CA SER A 378 4.93 6.29 39.39
C SER A 378 4.05 5.20 39.96
N GLY A 379 4.26 4.87 41.23
CA GLY A 379 3.44 3.91 41.96
C GLY A 379 3.71 2.44 41.64
N ILE A 380 4.92 2.09 41.23
CA ILE A 380 5.32 0.70 40.95
C ILE A 380 5.42 -0.07 42.27
N THR A 381 4.84 -1.28 42.32
CA THR A 381 4.80 -2.11 43.52
C THR A 381 5.37 -3.52 43.35
N SER A 382 5.57 -4.02 42.13
CA SER A 382 6.15 -5.36 41.88
C SER A 382 7.68 -5.43 41.99
N LEU A 383 8.24 -4.73 42.99
CA LEU A 383 9.68 -4.73 43.29
C LEU A 383 10.13 -6.07 43.86
N GLU A 384 11.31 -6.53 43.44
CA GLU A 384 12.00 -7.64 44.10
C GLU A 384 12.88 -7.09 45.23
N LEU A 385 12.61 -7.52 46.46
CA LEU A 385 13.23 -7.00 47.67
C LEU A 385 14.03 -8.10 48.37
N GLU A 386 15.26 -7.83 48.77
CA GLU A 386 16.11 -8.77 49.51
C GLU A 386 16.88 -8.05 50.63
N ASN A 387 17.25 -8.75 51.69
CA ASN A 387 18.20 -8.28 52.70
C ASN A 387 19.21 -9.39 53.02
N ASP A 388 20.08 -9.16 54.00
CA ASP A 388 21.10 -10.14 54.43
C ASP A 388 20.52 -11.48 54.93
N GLN A 389 19.21 -11.55 55.21
CA GLN A 389 18.50 -12.73 55.72
C GLN A 389 17.67 -13.45 54.64
N GLY A 390 17.54 -12.87 53.43
CA GLY A 390 16.84 -13.46 52.29
C GLY A 390 15.81 -12.54 51.61
N VAL A 391 14.93 -13.15 50.82
CA VAL A 391 13.89 -12.46 50.03
C VAL A 391 12.79 -11.90 50.95
N LEU A 392 12.38 -10.67 50.70
CA LEU A 392 11.35 -9.94 51.45
C LEU A 392 10.04 -9.86 50.66
N ASN A 393 8.92 -9.92 51.38
CA ASN A 393 7.59 -9.81 50.78
C ASN A 393 7.01 -8.41 50.99
N ALA A 394 7.03 -7.58 49.95
CA ALA A 394 6.52 -6.20 49.98
C ALA A 394 5.01 -6.08 50.27
N LYS A 395 4.24 -7.18 50.22
CA LYS A 395 2.79 -7.17 50.50
C LYS A 395 2.45 -7.10 52.00
N LYS A 396 3.44 -7.25 52.87
CA LYS A 396 3.30 -7.17 54.33
C LYS A 396 4.40 -6.27 54.89
N PRO A 397 4.23 -5.68 56.08
CA PRO A 397 5.31 -4.96 56.72
C PRO A 397 6.57 -5.83 56.86
N PHE A 398 7.72 -5.28 56.51
CA PHE A 398 8.99 -6.02 56.47
C PHE A 398 10.14 -5.18 57.03
N GLN A 399 11.21 -5.87 57.43
CA GLN A 399 12.41 -5.26 58.01
C GLN A 399 13.50 -5.17 56.93
N PRO A 400 13.69 -4.00 56.27
CA PRO A 400 14.65 -3.88 55.15
C PRO A 400 16.08 -4.25 55.55
N PHE A 401 16.47 -4.00 56.80
CA PHE A 401 17.82 -4.26 57.31
C PHE A 401 17.89 -5.45 58.29
N GLY A 402 16.87 -6.31 58.27
CA GLY A 402 16.76 -7.50 59.12
C GLY A 402 16.33 -7.21 60.56
N ALA A 403 16.19 -8.27 61.36
CA ALA A 403 15.72 -8.19 62.75
C ALA A 403 16.69 -7.50 63.72
N THR A 404 17.98 -7.43 63.37
CA THR A 404 19.03 -6.78 64.16
C THR A 404 19.84 -5.83 63.27
N PRO A 405 19.30 -4.64 62.93
CA PRO A 405 19.95 -3.69 62.02
C PRO A 405 21.23 -3.12 62.63
N LYS A 406 22.38 -3.48 62.06
CA LYS A 406 23.71 -3.01 62.46
C LYS A 406 24.32 -2.19 61.33
N LYS A 407 25.39 -1.47 61.64
CA LYS A 407 26.23 -0.86 60.59
C LYS A 407 26.67 -1.94 59.58
N GLY A 408 26.47 -1.67 58.30
CA GLY A 408 26.76 -2.61 57.20
C GLY A 408 25.58 -3.52 56.79
N SER A 409 24.48 -3.55 57.56
CA SER A 409 23.28 -4.31 57.16
C SER A 409 22.75 -3.78 55.83
N SER A 410 22.48 -4.70 54.90
CA SER A 410 22.15 -4.37 53.51
C SER A 410 20.68 -4.66 53.17
N PHE A 411 20.11 -3.77 52.36
CA PHE A 411 18.80 -3.87 51.74
C PHE A 411 18.95 -3.72 50.23
N TYR A 412 18.40 -4.65 49.47
CA TYR A 412 18.55 -4.73 48.03
C TYR A 412 17.19 -4.58 47.36
N VAL A 413 17.12 -3.71 46.36
CA VAL A 413 15.91 -3.51 45.54
C VAL A 413 16.25 -3.76 44.09
N SER A 414 15.53 -4.69 43.44
CA SER A 414 15.67 -4.97 42.01
C SER A 414 14.37 -4.68 41.24
N TYR A 415 14.55 -4.13 40.04
CA TYR A 415 13.50 -3.92 39.06
C TYR A 415 14.11 -4.03 37.66
N ASP A 416 13.88 -5.16 36.98
CA ASP A 416 14.56 -5.53 35.72
C ASP A 416 14.39 -4.50 34.60
N GLU A 417 13.24 -3.80 34.57
CA GLU A 417 12.90 -2.82 33.54
C GLU A 417 13.91 -1.65 33.45
N LEU A 418 14.54 -1.28 34.57
CA LEU A 418 15.51 -0.18 34.63
C LEU A 418 16.83 -0.51 33.92
N MET A 419 17.15 -1.80 33.78
CA MET A 419 18.38 -2.24 33.12
C MET A 419 18.41 -1.89 31.63
N LEU A 420 17.24 -1.66 31.04
CA LEU A 420 17.07 -1.43 29.61
C LEU A 420 16.91 0.05 29.27
N LYS A 421 17.05 0.95 30.26
CA LYS A 421 16.67 2.37 30.15
C LYS A 421 17.77 3.28 30.67
N LYS A 422 17.86 4.46 30.08
CA LYS A 422 18.69 5.56 30.60
C LYS A 422 17.85 6.35 31.60
N ILE A 423 18.10 6.12 32.90
CA ILE A 423 17.33 6.72 33.98
C ILE A 423 17.84 8.14 34.21
N THR A 424 16.92 9.11 34.13
CA THR A 424 17.21 10.53 34.42
C THR A 424 16.90 10.86 35.86
N ASP A 425 15.92 10.16 36.45
CA ASP A 425 15.56 10.32 37.85
C ASP A 425 14.91 9.04 38.40
N PHE A 426 15.06 8.79 39.69
CA PHE A 426 14.33 7.72 40.38
C PHE A 426 14.11 8.03 41.86
N GLN A 427 13.02 7.51 42.41
CA GLN A 427 12.62 7.73 43.79
C GLN A 427 11.79 6.57 44.31
N PHE A 428 12.13 6.10 45.51
CA PHE A 428 11.34 5.19 46.32
C PHE A 428 10.52 6.00 47.32
N GLN A 429 9.21 5.84 47.32
CA GLN A 429 8.38 6.36 48.40
C GLN A 429 8.21 5.25 49.43
N VAL A 430 8.74 5.47 50.63
CA VAL A 430 8.77 4.51 51.72
C VAL A 430 7.92 5.02 52.86
N THR A 431 6.92 4.24 53.25
CA THR A 431 6.14 4.50 54.46
C THR A 431 6.61 3.56 55.55
N TRP A 432 7.14 4.14 56.64
CA TRP A 432 7.54 3.41 57.83
C TRP A 432 6.34 3.05 58.70
N LEU A 433 6.40 1.88 59.34
CA LEU A 433 5.43 1.44 60.34
C LEU A 433 5.81 2.03 61.70
N ASP A 434 4.90 2.82 62.28
CA ASP A 434 4.98 3.41 63.61
C ASP A 434 6.34 4.07 63.96
N PRO A 435 6.89 4.96 63.11
CA PRO A 435 8.14 5.64 63.42
C PRO A 435 7.97 6.58 64.63
N PRO A 436 8.98 6.71 65.52
CA PRO A 436 8.95 7.68 66.60
C PRO A 436 8.75 9.11 66.08
N SER A 437 7.97 9.92 66.80
CA SER A 437 7.73 11.32 66.43
C SER A 437 8.98 12.21 66.53
N ARG A 438 9.97 11.80 67.33
CA ARG A 438 11.30 12.42 67.31
C ARG A 438 12.32 11.41 67.81
N PHE A 439 13.30 11.07 66.98
CA PHE A 439 14.31 10.08 67.35
C PHE A 439 15.19 10.56 68.51
N ALA A 440 15.47 11.86 68.62
CA ALA A 440 16.22 12.43 69.74
C ALA A 440 15.54 12.19 71.10
N THR A 441 14.20 12.29 71.20
CA THR A 441 13.48 12.06 72.47
C THR A 441 13.24 10.57 72.73
N HIS A 442 13.08 9.76 71.69
CA HIS A 442 12.94 8.30 71.82
C HIS A 442 14.20 7.65 72.41
N TYR A 443 15.37 8.14 72.00
CA TYR A 443 16.67 7.61 72.40
C TYR A 443 17.37 8.43 73.51
N ALA A 444 16.67 9.32 74.22
CA ALA A 444 17.25 10.17 75.26
C ALA A 444 17.94 9.40 76.41
N GLY A 445 17.55 8.15 76.66
CA GLY A 445 18.12 7.28 77.69
C GLY A 445 19.38 6.51 77.25
N TYR A 446 19.87 6.68 76.03
CA TYR A 446 21.02 5.96 75.47
C TYR A 446 22.33 6.74 75.65
N GLU A 447 23.46 6.03 75.72
CA GLU A 447 24.80 6.64 75.77
C GLU A 447 25.14 7.35 74.45
N THR A 448 24.74 6.73 73.33
CA THR A 448 24.89 7.29 71.98
C THR A 448 23.89 8.43 71.77
N LYS A 449 24.40 9.66 71.60
CA LYS A 449 23.57 10.86 71.36
C LYS A 449 23.07 10.89 69.91
N ILE A 450 21.75 10.77 69.74
CA ILE A 450 21.07 10.92 68.46
C ILE A 450 20.67 12.39 68.28
N SER A 451 21.14 13.02 67.19
CA SER A 451 20.88 14.44 66.89
C SER A 451 19.40 14.72 66.64
N ASP A 452 18.82 14.02 65.66
CA ASP A 452 17.38 14.03 65.37
C ASP A 452 17.04 12.92 64.34
N ASN A 453 15.89 13.03 63.67
CA ASN A 453 15.42 12.10 62.64
C ASN A 453 16.43 11.89 61.48
N ASP A 454 17.23 12.90 61.14
CA ASP A 454 18.27 12.83 60.10
C ASP A 454 19.49 11.97 60.50
N PHE A 455 19.55 11.53 61.75
CA PHE A 455 20.67 10.75 62.26
C PHE A 455 20.81 9.41 61.57
N PHE A 456 19.73 8.73 61.17
CA PHE A 456 19.79 7.40 60.54
C PHE A 456 19.91 7.52 59.02
N LYS A 457 20.98 6.96 58.47
CA LYS A 457 21.37 7.09 57.07
C LYS A 457 21.73 5.74 56.48
N ALA A 458 21.44 5.59 55.19
CA ALA A 458 21.92 4.48 54.38
C ALA A 458 22.75 5.01 53.21
N GLY A 459 23.92 4.40 52.99
CA GLY A 459 24.66 4.56 51.75
C GLY A 459 23.98 3.75 50.66
N TYR A 460 23.76 4.31 49.47
CA TYR A 460 23.28 3.55 48.32
C TYR A 460 24.40 3.33 47.31
N THR A 461 24.39 2.17 46.65
CA THR A 461 25.26 1.83 45.52
C THR A 461 24.40 1.31 44.38
N LEU A 462 24.57 1.90 43.20
CA LEU A 462 23.94 1.49 41.96
C LEU A 462 24.87 0.54 41.18
N LYS A 463 24.30 -0.21 40.24
CA LYS A 463 25.04 -1.20 39.44
C LYS A 463 26.13 -0.60 38.57
N ASP A 464 26.00 0.66 38.15
CA ASP A 464 27.03 1.39 37.40
C ASP A 464 28.17 1.93 38.28
N GLY A 465 28.13 1.67 39.58
CA GLY A 465 29.13 2.12 40.55
C GLY A 465 28.82 3.47 41.19
N THR A 466 27.73 4.14 40.80
CA THR A 466 27.28 5.38 41.44
C THR A 466 26.98 5.13 42.92
N ARG A 467 27.51 5.99 43.80
CA ARG A 467 27.34 5.90 45.25
C ARG A 467 26.85 7.22 45.81
N GLY A 468 26.06 7.14 46.87
CA GLY A 468 25.72 8.29 47.68
C GLY A 468 25.12 7.87 49.01
N THR A 469 24.51 8.82 49.71
CA THR A 469 23.90 8.60 51.03
C THR A 469 22.51 9.22 51.04
N THR A 470 21.58 8.60 51.75
CA THR A 470 20.24 9.14 51.99
C THR A 470 19.89 9.02 53.46
N GLU A 471 19.25 10.05 54.01
CA GLU A 471 18.61 10.01 55.31
C GLU A 471 17.35 9.11 55.24
N LEU A 472 17.24 8.18 56.18
CA LEU A 472 16.12 7.24 56.28
C LEU A 472 14.85 7.89 56.85
N PHE A 473 15.01 8.97 57.63
CA PHE A 473 13.93 9.78 58.19
C PHE A 473 14.31 11.27 58.06
N LEU A 474 13.32 12.14 57.86
CA LEU A 474 13.51 13.60 57.79
C LEU A 474 12.35 14.35 58.45
N ASP A 475 11.11 13.89 58.25
CA ASP A 475 9.90 14.43 58.88
C ASP A 475 9.17 13.33 59.67
N SER A 476 8.71 13.67 60.87
CA SER A 476 7.99 12.80 61.80
C SER A 476 6.47 12.78 61.60
N ALA A 477 5.91 13.72 60.83
CA ALA A 477 4.45 13.90 60.79
C ALA A 477 3.71 12.90 59.89
N SER A 478 4.32 12.42 58.80
CA SER A 478 3.64 11.61 57.78
C SER A 478 4.05 10.12 57.75
N GLY A 479 5.18 9.77 58.39
CA GLY A 479 5.79 8.43 58.29
C GLY A 479 6.20 8.01 56.87
N THR A 480 5.98 8.85 55.86
CA THR A 480 6.24 8.58 54.44
C THR A 480 7.34 9.50 53.95
N ILE A 481 8.36 8.91 53.35
CA ILE A 481 9.58 9.59 52.96
C ILE A 481 10.05 9.09 51.60
N ASN A 482 10.71 9.98 50.86
CA ASN A 482 11.24 9.67 49.54
C ASN A 482 12.74 9.38 49.60
N TRP A 483 13.20 8.28 49.00
CA TRP A 483 14.61 7.92 48.90
C TRP A 483 15.05 7.71 47.46
N PRO A 484 16.18 8.25 47.03
CA PRO A 484 16.95 9.30 47.68
C PRO A 484 16.19 10.65 47.65
N HIS A 485 16.57 11.57 48.54
CA HIS A 485 16.02 12.94 48.61
C HIS A 485 16.41 13.83 47.44
N THR A 486 17.42 13.41 46.69
CA THR A 486 17.96 14.10 45.54
C THR A 486 17.66 13.30 44.29
N SER A 487 17.39 13.98 43.18
CA SER A 487 17.28 13.32 41.89
C SER A 487 18.61 12.71 41.46
N ILE A 488 18.57 11.47 41.00
CA ILE A 488 19.77 10.74 40.56
C ILE A 488 19.54 10.21 39.16
N SER A 489 20.47 10.53 38.27
CA SER A 489 20.56 9.91 36.96
C SER A 489 21.61 8.80 36.98
N PHE A 490 21.33 7.70 36.28
CA PHE A 490 22.25 6.58 36.14
C PHE A 490 21.99 5.84 34.84
N ASN A 491 22.97 5.05 34.41
CA ASN A 491 22.84 4.22 33.23
C ASN A 491 23.52 2.88 33.49
N TRP A 492 22.73 1.83 33.72
CA TRP A 492 23.24 0.50 34.07
C TRP A 492 23.95 -0.26 32.95
N GLY A 493 24.16 0.40 31.81
CA GLY A 493 25.01 -0.08 30.74
C GLY A 493 24.22 -0.47 29.51
N LEU A 494 24.89 -0.33 28.36
CA LEU A 494 24.37 -0.57 27.02
C LEU A 494 23.68 -1.94 26.97
N VAL A 495 22.36 -1.95 26.76
CA VAL A 495 21.78 -3.04 25.96
C VAL A 495 22.58 -2.99 24.67
N GLN A 496 23.57 -3.89 24.54
CA GLN A 496 24.01 -4.28 23.22
C GLN A 496 22.77 -4.92 22.64
N SER A 497 22.00 -4.13 21.89
CA SER A 497 20.94 -4.62 21.03
C SER A 497 21.57 -5.75 20.24
N ARG A 498 21.28 -6.99 20.66
CA ARG A 498 21.79 -8.16 19.97
C ARG A 498 21.11 -8.14 18.62
N PHE A 499 21.94 -7.95 17.62
CA PHE A 499 21.57 -7.62 16.26
C PHE A 499 20.56 -8.65 15.72
N LEU A 500 19.34 -8.21 15.43
CA LEU A 500 18.68 -8.72 14.25
C LEU A 500 19.39 -8.05 13.08
N LEU A 501 20.38 -8.74 12.51
CA LEU A 501 20.79 -8.44 11.13
C LEU A 501 19.57 -8.75 10.26
N SER A 502 18.69 -7.76 10.15
CA SER A 502 17.59 -7.74 9.20
C SER A 502 18.18 -7.94 7.79
N PRO A 503 17.44 -8.56 6.84
CA PRO A 503 18.00 -9.13 5.59
C PRO A 503 18.69 -8.11 4.66
N TYR A 504 18.58 -6.81 4.95
CA TYR A 504 19.04 -5.71 4.11
C TYR A 504 20.53 -5.72 3.77
N VAL A 505 21.34 -6.40 4.57
CA VAL A 505 22.71 -6.80 4.21
C VAL A 505 22.75 -8.32 4.31
N SER A 506 22.81 -8.99 3.17
CA SER A 506 22.88 -10.44 3.14
C SER A 506 23.94 -10.93 4.13
N HIS A 507 23.51 -11.79 5.04
CA HIS A 507 24.36 -12.54 5.96
C HIS A 507 25.54 -13.22 5.22
N LEU A 508 25.38 -13.47 3.91
CA LEU A 508 26.38 -13.98 2.98
C LEU A 508 27.52 -13.01 2.64
N GLN A 509 27.30 -11.70 2.50
CA GLN A 509 28.36 -10.75 2.11
C GLN A 509 29.41 -10.52 3.20
N LEU A 510 29.01 -10.61 4.48
CA LEU A 510 29.94 -10.54 5.61
C LEU A 510 30.81 -11.80 5.72
N TYR A 511 30.30 -12.97 5.32
CA TYR A 511 31.03 -14.24 5.35
C TYR A 511 31.88 -14.48 4.10
N SER A 512 31.45 -14.00 2.92
CA SER A 512 32.14 -14.28 1.66
C SER A 512 33.45 -13.52 1.48
N ASN A 513 33.70 -12.45 2.25
CA ASN A 513 34.95 -11.71 2.18
C ASN A 513 35.33 -11.05 3.52
N PRO A 514 36.19 -11.68 4.35
CA PRO A 514 36.64 -11.10 5.62
C PRO A 514 37.41 -9.77 5.45
N ASN A 515 37.96 -9.49 4.26
CA ASN A 515 38.60 -8.20 3.97
C ASN A 515 37.58 -7.08 3.69
N PHE A 516 36.36 -7.39 3.23
CA PHE A 516 35.28 -6.42 3.11
C PHE A 516 34.80 -5.96 4.50
N GLY A 517 34.65 -6.91 5.43
CA GLY A 517 34.40 -6.65 6.85
C GLY A 517 35.50 -5.79 7.51
N ALA A 518 36.77 -6.00 7.16
CA ALA A 518 37.87 -5.22 7.73
C ALA A 518 38.00 -3.82 7.11
N ALA A 519 37.77 -3.69 5.79
CA ALA A 519 37.93 -2.44 5.04
C ALA A 519 36.74 -1.47 5.22
N ALA A 520 35.51 -1.98 5.36
CA ALA A 520 34.32 -1.14 5.54
C ALA A 520 34.03 -0.76 7.00
N PHE A 521 34.50 -1.54 7.99
CA PHE A 521 34.06 -1.40 9.39
C PHE A 521 35.20 -1.15 10.39
N GLY A 522 36.47 -1.36 10.02
CA GLY A 522 37.60 -1.30 10.95
C GLY A 522 37.61 -2.48 11.94
N LYS A 523 38.81 -2.94 12.34
CA LYS A 523 38.99 -4.15 13.17
C LYS A 523 38.22 -4.12 14.51
N SER A 524 37.99 -2.93 15.07
CA SER A 524 37.31 -2.73 16.36
C SER A 524 35.79 -2.94 16.29
N ALA A 525 35.15 -2.63 15.16
CA ALA A 525 33.70 -2.77 15.01
C ALA A 525 33.27 -4.24 14.86
N LEU A 526 34.11 -5.07 14.23
CA LEU A 526 33.86 -6.51 14.09
C LEU A 526 33.91 -7.27 15.42
N GLN A 527 34.67 -6.79 16.42
CA GLN A 527 34.75 -7.43 17.73
C GLN A 527 33.45 -7.32 18.56
N GLY A 528 32.54 -6.40 18.18
CA GLY A 528 31.24 -6.22 18.83
C GLY A 528 30.06 -6.95 18.17
N ILE A 529 30.22 -7.45 16.94
CA ILE A 529 29.15 -8.15 16.21
C ILE A 529 29.15 -9.62 16.62
N ARG A 530 28.31 -9.97 17.61
CA ARG A 530 27.98 -11.37 17.88
C ARG A 530 26.72 -11.75 17.11
N ILE A 531 26.89 -12.62 16.13
CA ILE A 531 25.78 -13.28 15.43
C ILE A 531 25.29 -14.41 16.35
N SER A 532 24.21 -14.16 17.06
CA SER A 532 23.46 -15.19 17.79
C SER A 532 22.02 -15.18 17.32
N SER A 533 21.39 -16.35 17.26
CA SER A 533 19.95 -16.55 17.05
C SER A 533 19.11 -15.51 17.81
N PRO A 534 17.90 -15.15 17.31
CA PRO A 534 17.05 -14.13 17.93
C PRO A 534 16.96 -14.38 19.42
N ALA A 535 17.64 -13.54 20.18
CA ALA A 535 17.56 -13.58 21.61
C ALA A 535 16.23 -12.91 21.93
N VAL A 536 15.26 -13.70 22.38
CA VAL A 536 14.25 -13.21 23.33
C VAL A 536 15.00 -12.27 24.26
N LEU A 537 14.51 -11.04 24.46
CA LEU A 537 15.02 -10.08 25.46
C LEU A 537 15.31 -10.86 26.74
N ALA A 538 16.55 -11.32 26.89
CA ALA A 538 16.90 -12.22 27.97
C ALA A 538 16.86 -11.35 29.22
N PRO A 539 16.20 -11.79 30.30
CA PRO A 539 16.18 -11.00 31.51
C PRO A 539 17.64 -10.70 31.88
N PRO A 540 18.01 -9.43 32.01
CA PRO A 540 19.37 -9.05 32.39
C PRO A 540 19.73 -9.75 33.70
N ALA A 541 21.01 -10.04 33.93
CA ALA A 541 21.45 -10.53 35.23
C ALA A 541 20.93 -9.60 36.33
N LYS A 542 20.24 -10.15 37.34
CA LYS A 542 19.59 -9.38 38.42
C LYS A 542 20.51 -8.26 38.88
N GLY A 543 20.02 -7.04 38.78
CA GLY A 543 20.76 -5.87 39.26
C GLY A 543 19.99 -5.22 40.39
N PHE A 544 20.69 -4.95 41.48
CA PHE A 544 20.12 -4.40 42.68
C PHE A 544 20.63 -2.98 42.91
N ILE A 545 19.74 -2.11 43.40
CA ILE A 545 20.11 -0.93 44.17
C ILE A 545 20.36 -1.44 45.59
N ARG A 546 21.60 -1.30 46.06
CA ARG A 546 21.98 -1.73 47.42
C ARG A 546 21.98 -0.52 48.33
N PHE A 547 21.19 -0.56 49.39
CA PHE A 547 21.24 0.36 50.52
C PHE A 547 21.97 -0.32 51.68
N GLU A 548 22.94 0.34 52.28
CA GLU A 548 23.76 -0.17 53.39
C GLU A 548 23.70 0.80 54.57
N LEU A 549 23.34 0.32 55.76
CA LEU A 549 23.27 1.16 56.95
C LEU A 549 24.63 1.72 57.34
N GLN A 550 24.72 3.04 57.52
CA GLN A 550 25.93 3.70 58.02
C GLN A 550 26.10 3.57 59.55
N GLN A 551 24.98 3.38 60.26
CA GLN A 551 24.86 3.16 61.70
C GLN A 551 23.70 2.22 62.00
N GLY A 552 23.79 1.49 63.12
CA GLY A 552 22.70 0.62 63.60
C GLY A 552 21.65 1.38 64.41
N PHE A 553 20.52 0.72 64.72
CA PHE A 553 19.44 1.29 65.54
C PHE A 553 19.60 1.04 67.05
N LEU A 554 20.84 0.78 67.50
CA LEU A 554 21.24 0.55 68.90
C LEU A 554 20.60 -0.69 69.59
N GLN A 555 20.17 -1.67 68.79
CA GLN A 555 19.61 -2.94 69.29
C GLN A 555 20.64 -3.76 70.10
N ASP A 556 21.91 -3.66 69.73
CA ASP A 556 23.04 -4.28 70.42
C ASP A 556 23.40 -3.59 71.74
N GLU A 557 23.10 -2.30 71.88
CA GLU A 557 23.35 -1.55 73.12
C GLU A 557 22.21 -1.68 74.13
N PHE A 558 20.98 -1.94 73.69
CA PHE A 558 19.77 -1.88 74.53
C PHE A 558 19.87 -2.70 75.82
N SER A 559 20.26 -3.98 75.72
CA SER A 559 20.33 -4.86 76.89
C SER A 559 21.31 -4.34 77.95
N ARG A 560 22.45 -3.78 77.52
CA ARG A 560 23.47 -3.19 78.39
C ARG A 560 22.97 -1.90 79.03
N VAL A 561 22.42 -0.99 78.22
CA VAL A 561 21.96 0.34 78.67
C VAL A 561 20.73 0.21 79.58
N TYR A 562 19.77 -0.66 79.24
CA TYR A 562 18.58 -0.91 80.04
C TYR A 562 18.95 -1.49 81.42
N THR A 563 19.81 -2.51 81.47
CA THR A 563 20.27 -3.10 82.75
C THR A 563 21.00 -2.08 83.61
N ALA A 564 21.87 -1.27 83.00
CA ALA A 564 22.57 -0.20 83.72
C ALA A 564 21.60 0.88 84.24
N ALA A 565 20.57 1.25 83.47
CA ALA A 565 19.56 2.21 83.89
C ALA A 565 18.69 1.66 85.04
N VAL A 566 18.31 0.38 84.99
CA VAL A 566 17.56 -0.29 86.07
C VAL A 566 18.38 -0.31 87.37
N LEU A 567 19.67 -0.70 87.31
CA LEU A 567 20.55 -0.70 88.48
C LEU A 567 20.71 0.70 89.08
N LYS A 568 20.87 1.73 88.25
CA LYS A 568 20.98 3.11 88.73
C LYS A 568 19.67 3.64 89.30
N LYS A 569 18.52 3.23 88.73
CA LYS A 569 17.19 3.63 89.19
C LYS A 569 16.89 3.14 90.62
N VAL A 570 17.50 2.03 91.04
CA VAL A 570 17.45 1.55 92.44
C VAL A 570 17.96 2.60 93.43
N TRP A 571 18.88 3.47 93.00
CA TRP A 571 19.48 4.51 93.84
C TRP A 571 19.02 5.94 93.49
N ASP A 572 18.35 6.14 92.36
CA ASP A 572 17.85 7.42 91.90
C ASP A 572 16.57 7.25 91.06
N ASP A 573 15.41 7.55 91.67
CA ASP A 573 14.10 7.43 91.03
C ASP A 573 13.88 8.41 89.87
N THR A 574 14.74 9.43 89.71
CA THR A 574 14.64 10.41 88.61
C THR A 574 15.12 9.86 87.26
N ILE A 575 15.75 8.67 87.26
CA ILE A 575 16.26 8.03 86.04
C ILE A 575 15.11 7.48 85.19
N VAL A 576 15.03 8.00 83.95
CA VAL A 576 14.13 7.52 82.92
C VAL A 576 14.72 6.27 82.27
N LEU A 577 13.96 5.18 82.25
CA LEU A 577 14.40 3.95 81.60
C LEU A 577 14.47 4.15 80.08
N PRO A 578 15.53 3.66 79.40
CA PRO A 578 15.60 3.69 77.95
C PRO A 578 14.40 2.97 77.34
N LYS A 579 13.77 3.57 76.33
CA LYS A 579 12.74 2.91 75.53
C LYS A 579 13.37 1.83 74.66
N GLU A 580 12.60 0.80 74.28
CA GLU A 580 13.06 -0.19 73.30
C GLU A 580 13.49 0.51 72.00
N PRO A 581 14.62 0.11 71.38
CA PRO A 581 15.08 0.74 70.16
C PRO A 581 14.08 0.47 69.04
N TYR A 582 13.86 1.48 68.21
CA TYR A 582 12.98 1.36 67.06
C TYR A 582 13.53 0.32 66.08
N LEU A 583 12.68 -0.61 65.67
CA LEU A 583 13.01 -1.58 64.63
C LEU A 583 12.49 -1.05 63.28
N PRO A 584 13.37 -0.60 62.37
CA PRO A 584 12.97 -0.05 61.09
C PRO A 584 12.15 -1.07 60.32
N THR A 585 10.85 -0.81 60.22
CA THR A 585 9.88 -1.69 59.57
C THR A 585 9.14 -0.89 58.50
N VAL A 586 9.31 -1.26 57.24
CA VAL A 586 8.62 -0.62 56.13
C VAL A 586 7.21 -1.18 56.04
N LYS A 587 6.20 -0.29 56.10
CA LYS A 587 4.79 -0.62 55.90
C LYS A 587 4.48 -0.81 54.42
N THR A 588 4.90 0.14 53.59
CA THR A 588 4.75 0.10 52.13
C THR A 588 5.94 0.76 51.46
N ILE A 589 6.32 0.24 50.29
CA ILE A 589 7.31 0.85 49.42
C ILE A 589 6.72 0.90 48.02
N SER A 590 6.82 2.06 47.37
CA SER A 590 6.52 2.21 45.95
C SER A 590 7.71 2.86 45.25
N PHE A 591 7.79 2.64 43.95
CA PHE A 591 8.89 3.14 43.14
C PHE A 591 8.38 4.01 42.00
N SER A 592 9.09 5.10 41.74
CA SER A 592 8.85 6.02 40.64
C SER A 592 10.17 6.30 39.94
N TYR A 593 10.13 6.45 38.62
CA TYR A 593 11.32 6.80 37.85
C TYR A 593 10.94 7.62 36.61
N SER A 594 11.92 8.38 36.12
CA SER A 594 11.88 8.99 34.80
C SER A 594 13.06 8.50 33.98
N ALA A 595 12.81 8.21 32.71
CA ALA A 595 13.81 7.77 31.76
C ALA A 595 13.67 8.53 30.46
N GLU A 596 14.79 8.72 29.76
CA GLU A 596 14.82 9.45 28.51
C GLU A 596 15.72 8.73 27.51
N GLU A 597 15.20 8.55 26.31
CA GLU A 597 16.00 8.18 25.16
C GLU A 597 15.82 9.24 24.08
N THR A 598 16.93 9.89 23.74
CA THR A 598 17.05 10.57 22.47
C THR A 598 17.33 9.50 21.43
N ALA A 599 16.50 9.41 20.39
CA ALA A 599 16.93 8.70 19.20
C ALA A 599 18.25 9.34 18.76
N GLY A 600 19.26 8.55 18.40
CA GLY A 600 20.26 9.10 17.49
C GLY A 600 19.51 9.73 16.32
N ASN A 601 19.87 10.95 15.92
CA ASN A 601 19.16 11.70 14.89
C ASN A 601 18.82 10.75 13.73
N PRO A 602 17.53 10.47 13.42
CA PRO A 602 17.15 9.44 12.46
C PRO A 602 17.69 9.75 11.06
N THR A 603 18.04 11.01 10.79
CA THR A 603 18.67 11.43 9.54
C THR A 603 20.15 11.05 9.42
N GLN A 604 20.79 10.53 10.48
CA GLN A 604 22.16 10.00 10.41
C GLN A 604 22.23 8.80 9.47
N ASP A 605 23.21 8.83 8.57
CA ASP A 605 23.35 7.86 7.48
C ASP A 605 24.45 6.82 7.68
N SER A 606 25.06 6.78 8.86
CA SER A 606 26.09 5.78 9.19
C SER A 606 25.50 4.42 9.58
N PHE A 607 26.22 3.34 9.26
CA PHE A 607 25.86 2.00 9.74
C PHE A 607 25.89 1.90 11.28
N VAL A 608 26.80 2.61 11.93
CA VAL A 608 26.93 2.63 13.40
C VAL A 608 25.69 3.28 14.03
N SER A 609 25.23 4.42 13.52
CA SER A 609 23.99 5.05 14.01
C SER A 609 22.77 4.16 13.78
N PHE A 610 22.70 3.46 12.63
CA PHE A 610 21.60 2.53 12.35
C PHE A 610 21.59 1.30 13.27
N THR A 611 22.75 0.80 13.67
CA THR A 611 22.85 -0.42 14.49
C THR A 611 22.79 -0.14 15.99
N GLN A 612 23.23 1.04 16.42
CA GLN A 612 23.22 1.47 17.82
C GLN A 612 22.01 2.33 18.20
N LYS A 613 21.07 2.55 17.27
CA LYS A 613 19.80 3.23 17.55
C LYS A 613 19.06 2.51 18.70
N ARG A 614 18.57 3.29 19.65
CA ARG A 614 17.71 2.81 20.74
C ARG A 614 16.22 3.05 20.49
N LEU A 615 15.93 3.90 19.51
CA LEU A 615 14.60 4.23 19.06
C LEU A 615 14.55 4.02 17.55
N GLN A 616 13.65 3.14 17.13
CA GLN A 616 13.38 2.85 15.72
C GLN A 616 12.14 3.62 15.29
N PHE A 617 12.19 4.23 14.11
CA PHE A 617 11.08 4.96 13.53
C PHE A 617 10.52 4.17 12.34
N PHE A 618 9.20 4.04 12.30
CA PHE A 618 8.49 3.34 11.22
C PHE A 618 7.46 4.25 10.60
N HIS A 619 7.34 4.21 9.27
CA HIS A 619 6.16 4.68 8.56
C HIS A 619 5.05 3.63 8.61
N LEU A 620 3.83 4.08 8.84
CA LEU A 620 2.62 3.27 8.76
C LEU A 620 1.82 3.74 7.53
N GLY A 621 2.02 3.04 6.42
CA GLY A 621 1.26 3.26 5.20
C GLY A 621 -0.09 2.55 5.25
N VAL A 622 -0.86 2.73 4.17
CA VAL A 622 -2.22 2.16 4.06
C VAL A 622 -2.25 0.63 3.99
N PHE A 623 -1.17 -0.03 3.54
CA PHE A 623 -1.13 -1.48 3.36
C PHE A 623 -0.11 -2.20 4.24
N GLY A 624 0.73 -1.46 4.96
CA GLY A 624 1.86 -2.02 5.69
C GLY A 624 2.73 -0.95 6.32
N GLN A 625 3.91 -1.34 6.77
CA GLN A 625 4.83 -0.49 7.53
C GLN A 625 6.26 -0.66 7.04
N ALA A 626 7.11 0.35 7.25
CA ALA A 626 8.53 0.23 6.96
C ALA A 626 9.37 1.05 7.93
N GLU A 627 10.51 0.50 8.34
CA GLU A 627 11.51 1.23 9.11
C GLU A 627 12.08 2.36 8.25
N GLN A 628 12.22 3.53 8.84
CA GLN A 628 12.77 4.73 8.21
C GLN A 628 14.01 5.18 8.97
N HIS A 629 15.14 5.26 8.27
CA HIS A 629 16.41 5.70 8.85
C HIS A 629 17.36 6.21 7.74
N GLY A 630 18.24 7.17 8.06
CA GLY A 630 19.13 7.82 7.11
C GLY A 630 20.05 6.82 6.40
N TYR A 631 20.57 5.84 7.14
CA TYR A 631 21.37 4.74 6.56
C TYR A 631 20.61 3.93 5.50
N LEU A 632 19.34 3.60 5.75
CA LEU A 632 18.51 2.87 4.79
C LEU A 632 18.27 3.70 3.52
N LYS A 633 17.98 4.99 3.69
CA LYS A 633 17.84 5.94 2.58
C LYS A 633 19.14 6.09 1.79
N GLU A 634 20.29 6.13 2.46
CA GLU A 634 21.60 6.21 1.82
C GLU A 634 21.95 4.93 1.03
N GLU A 635 21.63 3.76 1.58
CA GLU A 635 21.80 2.49 0.87
C GLU A 635 20.93 2.37 -0.38
N VAL A 636 19.72 2.93 -0.34
CA VAL A 636 18.87 3.04 -1.51
C VAL A 636 19.43 4.07 -2.50
N ALA A 637 19.88 5.24 -2.03
CA ALA A 637 20.45 6.30 -2.85
C ALA A 637 21.65 5.81 -3.69
N LYS A 638 22.55 5.03 -3.10
CA LYS A 638 23.71 4.44 -3.79
C LYS A 638 23.32 3.50 -4.94
N ARG A 639 22.17 2.83 -4.84
CA ARG A 639 21.70 1.88 -5.85
C ARG A 639 20.86 2.57 -6.92
N PHE A 640 19.92 3.42 -6.51
CA PHE A 640 19.06 4.15 -7.43
C PHE A 640 19.85 5.17 -8.26
N GLY A 641 20.95 5.72 -7.73
CA GLY A 641 21.64 6.83 -8.38
C GLY A 641 20.75 8.08 -8.41
N SER A 642 20.86 8.90 -9.46
CA SER A 642 20.08 10.15 -9.63
C SER A 642 18.66 9.89 -10.16
N VAL A 643 17.91 8.97 -9.55
CA VAL A 643 16.52 8.70 -9.96
C VAL A 643 15.58 9.81 -9.51
N ALA A 644 14.79 10.33 -10.45
CA ALA A 644 13.79 11.35 -10.18
C ALA A 644 12.72 10.85 -9.20
N GLY A 645 12.45 11.64 -8.16
CA GLY A 645 11.40 11.38 -7.18
C GLY A 645 11.85 10.69 -5.89
N PHE A 646 13.07 10.14 -5.81
CA PHE A 646 13.61 9.62 -4.56
C PHE A 646 14.06 10.76 -3.63
N LYS A 647 13.53 10.78 -2.40
CA LYS A 647 13.88 11.78 -1.37
C LYS A 647 14.73 11.10 -0.29
N LYS A 648 15.99 11.53 -0.12
CA LYS A 648 16.88 11.03 0.96
C LYS A 648 16.41 11.47 2.36
N THR A 649 15.59 12.51 2.45
CA THR A 649 15.02 13.02 3.71
C THR A 649 13.99 12.05 4.29
N ILE A 650 13.91 12.00 5.62
CA ILE A 650 12.93 11.19 6.34
C ILE A 650 11.68 12.04 6.56
N ALA A 651 10.60 11.75 5.86
CA ALA A 651 9.31 12.38 6.13
C ALA A 651 8.72 11.88 7.45
N LEU A 652 7.87 12.67 8.11
CA LEU A 652 7.13 12.24 9.30
C LEU A 652 6.03 11.23 8.96
N LEU A 653 5.35 11.44 7.83
CA LEU A 653 4.26 10.59 7.33
C LEU A 653 4.62 10.00 5.97
N PRO A 654 4.05 8.83 5.60
CA PRO A 654 4.14 8.31 4.26
C PRO A 654 3.57 9.30 3.23
N ASP A 655 4.16 9.30 2.02
CA ASP A 655 3.80 10.24 0.97
C ASP A 655 2.71 9.66 0.05
N TYR A 656 1.61 10.40 -0.11
CA TYR A 656 0.50 10.11 -1.03
C TYR A 656 0.21 11.37 -1.87
N ASP A 657 1.11 11.64 -2.81
CA ASP A 657 1.10 12.84 -3.66
C ASP A 657 0.12 12.75 -4.84
N ALA A 658 0.00 11.57 -5.45
CA ALA A 658 -0.87 11.33 -6.60
C ALA A 658 -2.36 11.37 -6.21
N ALA A 659 -3.22 11.69 -7.17
CA ALA A 659 -4.67 11.62 -6.99
C ALA A 659 -5.14 10.15 -6.94
N GLY A 660 -4.55 9.28 -7.75
CA GLY A 660 -4.81 7.84 -7.73
C GLY A 660 -3.54 7.02 -7.97
N GLU A 661 -3.41 5.91 -7.26
CA GLU A 661 -2.30 4.97 -7.36
C GLU A 661 -2.82 3.53 -7.43
N LEU A 662 -2.42 2.81 -8.48
CA LEU A 662 -2.69 1.38 -8.65
C LEU A 662 -1.40 0.60 -8.34
N TYR A 663 -1.51 -0.40 -7.47
CA TYR A 663 -0.45 -1.30 -7.05
C TYR A 663 -0.73 -2.70 -7.60
N ILE A 664 0.22 -3.27 -8.33
CA ILE A 664 0.11 -4.57 -9.00
C ILE A 664 1.16 -5.50 -8.38
N GLY A 665 0.69 -6.57 -7.75
CA GLY A 665 1.54 -7.59 -7.12
C GLY A 665 1.91 -8.68 -8.12
N LEU A 666 3.22 -8.89 -8.30
CA LEU A 666 3.80 -9.84 -9.24
C LEU A 666 4.42 -11.04 -8.48
N GLN A 667 4.00 -12.25 -8.82
CA GLN A 667 4.61 -13.49 -8.35
C GLN A 667 5.44 -14.15 -9.44
N ASN A 668 6.52 -14.85 -9.04
CA ASN A 668 7.47 -15.54 -9.94
C ASN A 668 8.13 -14.63 -10.98
N ALA A 669 8.08 -13.31 -10.76
CA ALA A 669 8.89 -12.35 -11.49
C ALA A 669 10.32 -12.36 -10.97
N GLU A 670 11.29 -12.09 -11.83
CA GLU A 670 12.69 -11.93 -11.44
C GLU A 670 13.22 -10.57 -11.91
N PRO A 671 14.04 -9.86 -11.10
CA PRO A 671 14.74 -8.66 -11.53
C PRO A 671 15.54 -8.89 -12.82
N GLY A 672 15.57 -7.89 -13.70
CA GLY A 672 16.22 -7.95 -15.01
C GLY A 672 15.35 -8.54 -16.13
N GLN A 673 14.26 -9.26 -15.81
CA GLN A 673 13.37 -9.81 -16.83
C GLN A 673 12.48 -8.74 -17.48
N SER A 674 12.15 -8.93 -18.75
CA SER A 674 11.09 -8.16 -19.41
C SER A 674 9.73 -8.82 -19.19
N VAL A 675 8.71 -8.02 -18.86
CA VAL A 675 7.33 -8.49 -18.73
C VAL A 675 6.41 -7.63 -19.59
N SER A 676 5.56 -8.30 -20.37
CA SER A 676 4.52 -7.66 -21.20
C SER A 676 3.16 -7.81 -20.53
N PHE A 677 2.49 -6.69 -20.26
CA PHE A 677 1.17 -6.64 -19.66
C PHE A 677 0.15 -6.13 -20.68
N LEU A 678 -0.91 -6.90 -20.89
CA LEU A 678 -2.12 -6.41 -21.54
C LEU A 678 -2.95 -5.65 -20.51
N PHE A 679 -3.07 -4.34 -20.71
CA PHE A 679 -4.06 -3.52 -20.02
C PHE A 679 -5.33 -3.53 -20.87
N ALA A 680 -6.28 -4.39 -20.50
CA ALA A 680 -7.57 -4.46 -21.17
C ALA A 680 -8.51 -3.43 -20.52
N LEU A 681 -8.88 -2.42 -21.28
CA LEU A 681 -9.64 -1.26 -20.82
C LEU A 681 -11.03 -1.24 -21.46
N ALA A 682 -11.97 -0.59 -20.81
CA ALA A 682 -13.26 -0.26 -21.40
C ALA A 682 -13.06 0.98 -22.29
N ASP A 683 -12.71 0.75 -23.56
CA ASP A 683 -12.38 1.82 -24.50
C ASP A 683 -13.52 2.85 -24.61
N GLY A 684 -13.18 4.14 -24.58
CA GLY A 684 -14.14 5.24 -24.61
C GLY A 684 -14.83 5.56 -23.27
N SER A 685 -14.42 4.92 -22.17
CA SER A 685 -14.90 5.26 -20.82
C SER A 685 -14.14 6.40 -20.13
N ALA A 686 -12.97 6.78 -20.66
CA ALA A 686 -12.25 7.99 -20.25
C ALA A 686 -13.09 9.25 -20.51
N ASN A 687 -12.99 10.24 -19.63
CA ASN A 687 -13.68 11.51 -19.78
C ASN A 687 -13.13 12.28 -21.00
N PRO A 688 -13.93 12.51 -22.07
CA PRO A 688 -13.46 13.15 -23.29
C PRO A 688 -13.24 14.67 -23.15
N ASP A 689 -13.74 15.28 -22.08
CA ASP A 689 -13.57 16.72 -21.82
C ASP A 689 -12.23 17.03 -21.14
N LYS A 690 -11.41 16.00 -20.85
CA LYS A 690 -10.12 16.14 -20.17
C LYS A 690 -8.97 15.66 -21.04
N ASP A 691 -7.85 16.36 -20.95
CA ASP A 691 -6.63 15.96 -21.63
C ASP A 691 -6.07 14.64 -21.04
N PRO A 692 -5.40 13.80 -21.88
CA PRO A 692 -4.70 12.62 -21.40
C PRO A 692 -3.66 12.98 -20.32
N ILE A 693 -3.60 12.19 -19.24
CA ILE A 693 -2.70 12.43 -18.12
C ILE A 693 -1.52 11.47 -18.15
N PRO A 694 -0.27 11.95 -17.93
CA PRO A 694 0.89 11.08 -17.89
C PRO A 694 0.83 10.13 -16.68
N VAL A 695 0.89 8.82 -16.96
CA VAL A 695 0.95 7.77 -15.95
C VAL A 695 2.40 7.53 -15.57
N SER A 696 2.73 7.68 -14.29
CA SER A 696 4.07 7.37 -13.77
C SER A 696 4.13 5.92 -13.31
N ILE A 697 5.18 5.20 -13.72
CA ILE A 697 5.40 3.79 -13.36
C ILE A 697 6.60 3.68 -12.42
N ALA A 698 6.48 2.93 -11.33
CA ALA A 698 7.55 2.70 -10.35
C ALA A 698 7.55 1.26 -9.83
N PHE A 699 8.71 0.76 -9.41
CA PHE A 699 8.83 -0.52 -8.69
C PHE A 699 9.17 -0.30 -7.22
N LEU A 700 8.72 -1.20 -6.36
CA LEU A 700 9.08 -1.21 -4.95
C LEU A 700 10.42 -1.91 -4.77
N CYS A 701 11.38 -1.18 -4.23
CA CYS A 701 12.73 -1.66 -3.99
C CYS A 701 13.14 -1.25 -2.56
N ARG A 702 13.33 -2.22 -1.66
CA ARG A 702 13.76 -1.98 -0.26
C ARG A 702 12.88 -0.95 0.49
N ASN A 703 11.56 -1.09 0.36
CA ASN A 703 10.54 -0.19 0.90
C ASN A 703 10.58 1.24 0.34
N GLU A 704 11.22 1.47 -0.81
CA GLU A 704 11.23 2.74 -1.51
C GLU A 704 10.74 2.58 -2.95
N TRP A 705 9.96 3.55 -3.43
CA TRP A 705 9.46 3.54 -4.81
C TRP A 705 10.53 4.09 -5.77
N ARG A 706 11.01 3.25 -6.69
CA ARG A 706 11.93 3.65 -7.77
C ARG A 706 11.14 3.86 -9.06
N LYS A 707 11.05 5.11 -9.50
CA LYS A 707 10.40 5.46 -10.78
C LYS A 707 11.19 4.86 -11.95
N LEU A 708 10.49 4.26 -12.91
CA LEU A 708 11.10 3.76 -14.14
C LEU A 708 11.48 4.92 -15.07
N SER A 709 12.63 4.76 -15.71
CA SER A 709 13.11 5.63 -16.79
C SER A 709 12.52 5.21 -18.13
N GLY A 710 12.61 6.09 -19.14
CA GLY A 710 12.10 5.80 -20.49
C GLY A 710 12.74 4.59 -21.15
N ASN A 711 13.98 4.22 -20.78
CA ASN A 711 14.68 3.06 -21.34
C ASN A 711 14.18 1.73 -20.77
N GLU A 712 13.50 1.76 -19.62
CA GLU A 712 12.98 0.57 -18.94
C GLU A 712 11.53 0.28 -19.34
N ILE A 713 10.84 1.27 -19.91
CA ILE A 713 9.54 1.10 -20.57
C ILE A 713 9.83 0.84 -22.04
N LEU A 714 9.94 -0.44 -22.41
CA LEU A 714 10.28 -0.85 -23.76
C LEU A 714 9.18 -0.52 -24.78
N LYS A 715 7.92 -0.51 -24.32
CA LYS A 715 6.76 -0.28 -25.18
C LYS A 715 5.53 0.14 -24.36
N ASP A 716 4.73 1.05 -24.91
CA ASP A 716 3.40 1.40 -24.41
C ASP A 716 2.45 1.68 -25.58
N GLU A 717 1.46 0.82 -25.79
CA GLU A 717 0.41 0.97 -26.81
C GLU A 717 -0.90 1.56 -26.27
N THR A 718 -0.97 1.86 -24.97
CA THR A 718 -2.22 2.23 -24.29
C THR A 718 -2.59 3.70 -24.46
N ALA A 719 -1.71 4.49 -25.09
CA ALA A 719 -1.83 5.95 -25.22
C ALA A 719 -2.07 6.64 -23.86
N GLY A 720 -1.34 6.22 -22.82
CA GLY A 720 -1.55 6.71 -21.45
C GLY A 720 -2.82 6.13 -20.80
N LEU A 721 -3.09 4.84 -21.03
CA LEU A 721 -4.28 4.13 -20.54
C LEU A 721 -5.63 4.71 -21.02
N GLN A 722 -5.66 5.27 -22.22
CA GLN A 722 -6.91 5.69 -22.88
C GLN A 722 -7.55 4.58 -23.70
N GLN A 723 -6.72 3.65 -24.21
CA GLN A 723 -7.17 2.50 -25.00
C GLN A 723 -6.50 1.23 -24.50
N SER A 724 -7.13 0.09 -24.77
CA SER A 724 -6.55 -1.22 -24.55
C SER A 724 -5.24 -1.39 -25.32
N GLY A 725 -4.22 -1.93 -24.67
CA GLY A 725 -2.92 -2.12 -25.29
C GLY A 725 -1.90 -2.82 -24.40
N ILE A 726 -0.74 -3.13 -24.98
CA ILE A 726 0.36 -3.79 -24.27
C ILE A 726 1.36 -2.74 -23.77
N ILE A 727 1.71 -2.84 -22.49
CA ILE A 727 2.88 -2.18 -21.92
C ILE A 727 3.94 -3.24 -21.65
N ARG A 728 5.12 -3.08 -22.26
CA ARG A 728 6.28 -3.93 -22.00
C ARG A 728 7.32 -3.13 -21.23
N LEU A 729 7.77 -3.68 -20.12
CA LEU A 729 8.77 -3.06 -19.27
C LEU A 729 9.81 -4.08 -18.81
N VAL A 730 10.95 -3.57 -18.33
CA VAL A 730 11.99 -4.35 -17.66
C VAL A 730 11.85 -4.17 -16.16
N ILE A 731 11.88 -5.27 -15.42
CA ILE A 731 11.90 -5.23 -13.96
C ILE A 731 13.29 -4.76 -13.52
N PRO A 732 13.39 -3.70 -12.70
CA PRO A 732 14.69 -3.19 -12.27
C PRO A 732 15.48 -4.21 -11.44
N ASP A 733 16.81 -4.23 -11.61
CA ASP A 733 17.71 -5.08 -10.84
C ASP A 733 17.62 -4.81 -9.32
N GLU A 734 17.23 -3.59 -8.93
CA GLU A 734 17.07 -3.21 -7.53
C GLU A 734 15.74 -3.66 -6.90
N ALA A 735 14.79 -4.18 -7.70
CA ALA A 735 13.49 -4.61 -7.20
C ALA A 735 13.67 -5.73 -6.16
N THR A 736 12.92 -5.66 -5.06
CA THR A 736 12.97 -6.66 -4.00
C THR A 736 11.59 -7.22 -3.70
N ASN A 737 11.53 -8.40 -3.07
CA ASN A 737 10.29 -9.07 -2.69
C ASN A 737 10.13 -9.24 -1.16
N ASP A 738 11.06 -8.72 -0.36
CA ASP A 738 11.06 -8.75 1.11
C ASP A 738 10.53 -7.44 1.74
N ASN A 739 9.83 -6.64 0.95
CA ASN A 739 9.25 -5.37 1.39
C ASN A 739 8.15 -5.58 2.44
N THR A 740 7.99 -4.59 3.31
CA THR A 740 7.02 -4.59 4.42
C THR A 740 5.94 -3.51 4.26
N LEU A 741 6.12 -2.52 3.36
CA LEU A 741 5.07 -1.57 2.97
C LEU A 741 3.87 -2.24 2.29
N LEU A 742 4.11 -3.36 1.64
CA LEU A 742 3.15 -4.21 0.97
C LEU A 742 3.48 -5.67 1.31
N GLU A 743 2.66 -6.62 0.86
CA GLU A 743 2.84 -8.03 1.18
C GLU A 743 4.17 -8.58 0.62
N ALA A 744 4.96 -9.20 1.49
CA ALA A 744 6.23 -9.85 1.13
C ALA A 744 6.00 -11.10 0.25
N GLY A 745 7.05 -11.54 -0.44
CA GLY A 745 7.03 -12.63 -1.41
C GLY A 745 6.56 -12.23 -2.81
N LYS A 746 6.26 -10.94 -3.03
CA LYS A 746 5.80 -10.38 -4.31
C LYS A 746 6.68 -9.18 -4.69
N TYR A 747 6.89 -8.98 -5.99
CA TYR A 747 7.41 -7.72 -6.51
C TYR A 747 6.23 -6.79 -6.78
N TRP A 748 6.39 -5.50 -6.46
CA TRP A 748 5.29 -4.55 -6.56
C TRP A 748 5.58 -3.48 -7.61
N LEU A 749 4.66 -3.37 -8.55
CA LEU A 749 4.61 -2.33 -9.57
C LEU A 749 3.55 -1.30 -9.16
N LYS A 750 3.88 -0.01 -9.21
CA LYS A 750 2.96 1.09 -8.93
C LYS A 750 2.77 1.96 -10.17
N LEU A 751 1.52 2.18 -10.56
CA LEU A 751 1.11 3.16 -11.54
C LEU A 751 0.46 4.34 -10.78
N SER A 752 0.87 5.56 -11.08
CA SER A 752 0.38 6.76 -10.38
C SER A 752 -0.10 7.82 -11.37
N VAL A 753 -1.25 8.43 -11.07
CA VAL A 753 -1.86 9.51 -11.84
C VAL A 753 -1.93 10.77 -10.95
N PRO A 754 -1.33 11.91 -11.36
CA PRO A 754 -1.19 13.10 -10.51
C PRO A 754 -2.51 13.83 -10.22
N SER A 755 -3.44 13.88 -11.18
CA SER A 755 -4.74 14.54 -11.08
C SER A 755 -5.78 13.84 -11.96
N ASP A 756 -7.03 14.31 -11.93
CA ASP A 756 -8.14 13.90 -12.80
C ASP A 756 -8.16 12.41 -13.18
N THR A 757 -8.34 11.56 -12.17
CA THR A 757 -8.37 10.10 -12.34
C THR A 757 -9.43 9.60 -13.31
N ASP A 758 -10.39 10.45 -13.69
CA ASP A 758 -11.41 10.20 -14.70
C ASP A 758 -10.97 10.42 -16.15
N ALA A 759 -9.79 10.99 -16.39
CA ALA A 759 -9.17 11.06 -17.72
C ALA A 759 -8.61 9.70 -18.20
N VAL A 760 -8.51 8.72 -17.30
CA VAL A 760 -8.07 7.35 -17.60
C VAL A 760 -9.27 6.43 -17.79
N SER A 761 -9.19 5.50 -18.75
CA SER A 761 -10.24 4.52 -19.01
C SER A 761 -10.41 3.53 -17.85
N LEU A 762 -11.63 3.03 -17.68
CA LEU A 762 -11.95 1.96 -16.74
C LEU A 762 -11.29 0.65 -17.19
N PHE A 763 -10.98 -0.23 -16.24
CA PHE A 763 -10.23 -1.46 -16.47
C PHE A 763 -11.19 -2.64 -16.54
N HIS A 764 -10.97 -3.54 -17.49
CA HIS A 764 -11.50 -4.89 -17.43
C HIS A 764 -10.53 -5.79 -16.67
N GLN A 765 -9.28 -5.90 -17.14
CA GLN A 765 -8.27 -6.77 -16.58
C GLN A 765 -6.85 -6.25 -16.84
N VAL A 766 -5.91 -6.73 -16.03
CA VAL A 766 -4.46 -6.60 -16.26
C VAL A 766 -3.89 -8.00 -16.36
N ILE A 767 -3.39 -8.38 -17.54
CA ILE A 767 -2.99 -9.76 -17.83
C ILE A 767 -1.51 -9.78 -18.23
N PRO A 768 -0.64 -10.54 -17.52
CA PRO A 768 0.77 -10.66 -17.90
C PRO A 768 0.96 -11.62 -19.09
N GLN A 769 2.18 -11.68 -19.63
CA GLN A 769 2.57 -12.56 -20.74
C GLN A 769 1.79 -12.30 -22.04
N ALA A 770 1.58 -11.01 -22.35
CA ALA A 770 0.81 -10.59 -23.51
C ALA A 770 1.68 -10.38 -24.77
N GLY A 771 1.10 -10.69 -25.93
CA GLY A 771 1.65 -10.39 -27.25
C GLY A 771 0.57 -9.88 -28.22
N LYS A 772 0.99 -9.27 -29.32
CA LYS A 772 0.11 -8.77 -30.39
C LYS A 772 0.37 -9.52 -31.69
N ALA A 773 -0.69 -9.87 -32.40
CA ALA A 773 -0.59 -10.51 -33.71
C ALA A 773 -1.55 -9.87 -34.71
N SER A 774 -1.16 -9.85 -35.98
CA SER A 774 -1.96 -9.30 -37.07
C SER A 774 -2.32 -10.36 -38.11
N PHE A 775 -3.46 -10.16 -38.77
CA PHE A 775 -3.96 -11.08 -39.78
C PHE A 775 -3.00 -11.18 -40.97
N VAL A 776 -2.76 -12.41 -41.43
CA VAL A 776 -1.95 -12.67 -42.62
C VAL A 776 -2.88 -12.80 -43.82
N ALA A 777 -2.86 -11.78 -44.69
CA ALA A 777 -3.65 -11.78 -45.90
C ALA A 777 -3.28 -12.97 -46.81
N THR A 778 -4.28 -13.74 -47.19
CA THR A 778 -4.18 -14.74 -48.25
C THR A 778 -4.74 -14.17 -49.56
N ASP A 779 -4.44 -14.75 -50.72
CA ASP A 779 -4.96 -14.32 -52.04
C ASP A 779 -6.51 -14.31 -52.17
N ARG A 780 -7.23 -14.76 -51.13
CA ARG A 780 -8.69 -14.69 -51.01
C ARG A 780 -9.10 -13.55 -50.07
N SER A 781 -10.20 -12.87 -50.43
CA SER A 781 -10.76 -11.71 -49.73
C SER A 781 -10.74 -11.82 -48.20
N ALA A 782 -10.26 -10.75 -47.55
CA ALA A 782 -10.20 -10.62 -46.10
C ALA A 782 -11.56 -10.88 -45.39
N PRO A 783 -11.57 -11.26 -44.11
CA PRO A 783 -12.77 -11.25 -43.27
C PRO A 783 -13.50 -9.91 -43.36
N ALA A 784 -14.82 -9.95 -43.58
CA ALA A 784 -15.66 -8.75 -43.54
C ALA A 784 -15.99 -8.34 -42.09
N ASN A 785 -15.78 -9.24 -41.13
CA ASN A 785 -16.08 -9.06 -39.72
C ASN A 785 -14.82 -9.33 -38.90
N LEU A 786 -14.71 -8.64 -37.76
CA LEU A 786 -13.69 -8.89 -36.74
C LEU A 786 -13.76 -10.34 -36.23
N LEU A 787 -12.60 -10.90 -35.90
CA LEU A 787 -12.46 -12.22 -35.32
C LEU A 787 -13.05 -12.22 -33.90
N PRO A 788 -13.99 -13.12 -33.58
CA PRO A 788 -14.54 -13.21 -32.23
C PRO A 788 -13.47 -13.53 -31.17
N ALA A 789 -13.73 -13.14 -29.93
CA ALA A 789 -12.92 -13.54 -28.78
C ALA A 789 -12.83 -15.07 -28.67
N GLU A 790 -11.76 -15.56 -28.04
CA GLU A 790 -11.49 -16.97 -27.77
C GLU A 790 -11.33 -17.86 -29.02
N THR A 791 -11.15 -17.27 -30.21
CA THR A 791 -10.99 -18.03 -31.45
C THR A 791 -9.59 -18.63 -31.59
N ILE A 792 -8.54 -17.85 -31.31
CA ILE A 792 -7.15 -18.33 -31.35
C ILE A 792 -6.81 -19.02 -30.04
N THR A 793 -6.64 -20.34 -30.11
CA THR A 793 -6.29 -21.20 -28.96
C THR A 793 -5.01 -21.99 -29.16
N LYS A 794 -4.43 -21.97 -30.37
CA LYS A 794 -3.27 -22.79 -30.75
C LYS A 794 -2.36 -22.05 -31.72
N MET A 795 -1.07 -22.33 -31.58
CA MET A 795 -0.03 -21.95 -32.54
C MET A 795 0.05 -23.03 -33.64
N VAL A 796 0.46 -22.64 -34.84
CA VAL A 796 0.66 -23.59 -35.95
C VAL A 796 1.81 -24.56 -35.62
N ALA A 797 2.94 -24.02 -35.16
CA ALA A 797 4.09 -24.78 -34.69
C ALA A 797 4.28 -24.55 -33.18
N LYS A 798 3.51 -25.25 -32.34
CA LYS A 798 3.54 -25.04 -30.89
C LYS A 798 4.89 -25.46 -30.26
N PRO A 799 5.65 -24.55 -29.63
CA PRO A 799 6.83 -24.91 -28.84
C PRO A 799 6.45 -25.73 -27.61
N ALA A 800 7.31 -26.68 -27.19
CA ALA A 800 7.07 -27.52 -26.01
C ALA A 800 7.07 -26.71 -24.69
N THR A 801 7.71 -25.55 -24.71
CA THR A 801 7.81 -24.54 -23.65
C THR A 801 6.50 -23.77 -23.43
N VAL A 802 5.61 -23.68 -24.43
CA VAL A 802 4.31 -22.99 -24.31
C VAL A 802 3.25 -23.99 -23.86
N LYS A 803 2.62 -23.75 -22.71
CA LYS A 803 1.52 -24.58 -22.20
C LYS A 803 0.23 -24.32 -22.96
N SER A 804 -0.17 -23.06 -23.05
CA SER A 804 -1.41 -22.63 -23.70
C SER A 804 -1.32 -21.19 -24.21
N LEU A 805 -2.22 -20.86 -25.14
CA LEU A 805 -2.41 -19.55 -25.72
C LEU A 805 -3.91 -19.23 -25.67
N ALA A 806 -4.26 -17.99 -25.39
CA ALA A 806 -5.63 -17.50 -25.44
C ALA A 806 -5.71 -16.12 -26.08
N GLN A 807 -6.79 -15.88 -26.81
CA GLN A 807 -7.21 -14.58 -27.32
C GLN A 807 -8.40 -14.09 -26.48
N PRO A 808 -8.19 -13.30 -25.41
CA PRO A 808 -9.27 -12.96 -24.47
C PRO A 808 -10.34 -12.02 -25.06
N TYR A 809 -10.01 -11.24 -26.09
CA TYR A 809 -10.90 -10.24 -26.69
C TYR A 809 -10.98 -10.40 -28.21
N ALA A 810 -12.02 -9.84 -28.83
CA ALA A 810 -12.17 -9.85 -30.28
C ALA A 810 -11.00 -9.12 -30.98
N SER A 811 -10.80 -9.39 -32.28
CA SER A 811 -9.84 -8.60 -33.05
C SER A 811 -10.29 -7.16 -33.20
N PHE A 812 -9.33 -6.29 -33.50
CA PHE A 812 -9.50 -4.86 -33.59
C PHE A 812 -8.65 -4.26 -34.70
N GLY A 813 -9.05 -3.07 -35.17
CA GLY A 813 -8.53 -2.52 -36.43
C GLY A 813 -9.03 -3.33 -37.63
N GLY A 814 -8.42 -3.09 -38.79
CA GLY A 814 -8.83 -3.67 -40.08
C GLY A 814 -9.57 -2.69 -40.99
#